data_AF-A0A1J4PR75-F1
#
_entry.id   AF-A0A1J4PR75-F1
#
_cell.length_a   1.000
_cell.length_b   1.000
_cell.length_c   1.000
_cell.angle_alpha   90.00
_cell.angle_beta   90.00
_cell.angle_gamma   90.00
#
_symmetry.space_group_name_H-M   'P 1'
#
loop_
_entity.id
_entity.type
_entity.pdbx_description
1 polymer ?
#
loop_
_entity_poly.entity_id
_entity_poly.type
_entity_poly.pdbx_seq_one_letter_code
_entity_poly.pdbx_strand_id
1 'polypeptide(L)'
;MTDRDTSGPAPADEDGPERRPEGGPERRIDIAGDAGGPVVAGDHNVVIDAQHGSTVTLLMEGRRPRPVRRDRVALLPRRQNAPLGRDTDLARLATAVRDGGPVQLWGAPGVGKSTLLRHAARTLTPERDGVLFLDAARREPEDLAQDMFEACYETRGYAPSSPELRRLMTGVRVTVYVDNADFSPEGLRTLMDAAPDATFVVAGRDRSLLGDGTALRLDGIGRAPALDLLARELGRPVGAGAEGSTAGDLWETSSGRPLLLLRAAALTRLEPAGTGALPRPAEVGDLLPLLLGRLDDEPLRVLRLLTTLDDADLDIGHIEALGGATDTEVLCGRLVDLGLAEQTQRGYRAVADVVPALRERDPEPFSVEVLCEHFATWIGRPATTAAQVEQHGRALEVVAELAERDGRPELAVRIVRAASPALARSLRFGVWGRLLDLGLPAAQLAGDRRAVAYFTHEQGIRSLLTGRRVMAAVLLTEAAVLWRRLGDVHGANAAAGAHQYVPSHAANAQGTLLQPDGGASRLASSGPTAPDPSTAHAAGAHGTAAHPSGTTTDPGTTAHTTAAQHTTATAHTTATTHTTATAHTAAAPHAANAGAAKAGAAKTGAAKAGAAKAGAAKAGAAKAGAAAHSAGAAHAGASAATGAAGTGAAGAGAAGAGAAGAGASMAGASVVLKVVAVIVAVVVGRVVISQAVHSFAESRSGSSSSSSSSDTGLAGRWTGSDGATYEFDASGGGYVSRGRDACGQESNTEYTGIGDTYSAERPIYDTTSGSCTDLLGEATTTITLTGGDSAKVTTTMTKTYQQGVQCFSCGTFYLTRER
;
A
#
# COMPACT_ATOMS: atom_id res chain seq x y z
N MET A 1 -4.65 -68.67 -33.17
CA MET A 1 -5.98 -69.29 -33.04
C MET A 1 -6.98 -68.16 -32.99
N THR A 2 -7.55 -67.71 -34.11
CA THR A 2 -8.58 -68.36 -34.99
C THR A 2 -10.00 -68.07 -34.50
N ASP A 3 -10.93 -67.55 -35.32
CA ASP A 3 -10.79 -66.99 -36.69
C ASP A 3 -12.11 -66.26 -37.08
N ARG A 4 -12.05 -65.22 -37.94
CA ARG A 4 -13.07 -64.83 -38.96
C ARG A 4 -14.51 -64.48 -38.50
N ASP A 5 -15.46 -63.97 -39.30
CA ASP A 5 -15.58 -63.17 -40.57
C ASP A 5 -17.08 -62.72 -40.64
N THR A 6 -17.61 -61.74 -41.40
CA THR A 6 -17.14 -60.65 -42.31
C THR A 6 -18.31 -59.63 -42.48
N SER A 7 -18.10 -58.56 -43.28
CA SER A 7 -19.11 -57.86 -44.12
C SER A 7 -19.68 -56.50 -43.65
N GLY A 8 -19.49 -55.48 -44.51
CA GLY A 8 -20.31 -54.25 -44.57
C GLY A 8 -21.53 -54.41 -45.50
N PRO A 9 -22.20 -53.33 -45.97
CA PRO A 9 -21.54 -52.29 -46.80
C PRO A 9 -22.00 -50.83 -46.54
N ALA A 10 -21.45 -49.88 -47.32
CA ALA A 10 -22.00 -48.53 -47.56
C ALA A 10 -22.71 -48.49 -48.93
N PRO A 11 -23.68 -47.58 -49.15
CA PRO A 11 -23.38 -46.28 -49.80
C PRO A 11 -24.28 -45.14 -49.21
N ALA A 12 -24.46 -43.92 -49.75
CA ALA A 12 -24.03 -43.24 -50.98
C ALA A 12 -23.89 -41.72 -50.75
N ASP A 13 -23.22 -40.99 -51.67
CA ASP A 13 -23.24 -39.52 -51.74
C ASP A 13 -24.41 -39.02 -52.61
N GLU A 14 -24.99 -37.85 -52.26
CA GLU A 14 -25.72 -36.98 -53.20
C GLU A 14 -25.37 -35.51 -52.93
N ASP A 15 -25.07 -34.77 -53.99
CA ASP A 15 -24.66 -33.35 -53.97
C ASP A 15 -25.85 -32.42 -54.29
N GLY A 16 -26.03 -31.34 -53.53
CA GLY A 16 -27.17 -30.42 -53.67
C GLY A 16 -26.91 -29.03 -53.07
N PRO A 17 -26.95 -27.92 -53.84
CA PRO A 17 -26.33 -26.67 -53.40
C PRO A 17 -27.29 -25.64 -52.77
N GLU A 18 -27.00 -25.20 -51.54
CA GLU A 18 -27.60 -23.99 -50.96
C GLU A 18 -26.60 -22.88 -50.62
N ARG A 19 -27.11 -21.66 -50.78
CA ARG A 19 -26.41 -20.39 -50.96
C ARG A 19 -25.69 -19.94 -49.68
N ARG A 20 -24.43 -19.49 -49.82
CA ARG A 20 -23.74 -18.74 -48.77
C ARG A 20 -24.40 -17.35 -48.59
N PRO A 21 -24.68 -16.91 -47.35
CA PRO A 21 -24.74 -15.49 -47.02
C PRO A 21 -23.32 -14.91 -47.02
N GLU A 22 -23.15 -13.68 -47.50
CA GLU A 22 -21.86 -12.98 -47.41
C GLU A 22 -21.63 -12.45 -45.99
N GLY A 23 -20.77 -13.13 -45.23
CA GLY A 23 -20.33 -12.66 -43.92
C GLY A 23 -19.39 -11.46 -44.06
N GLY A 24 -19.78 -10.32 -43.50
CA GLY A 24 -18.86 -9.20 -43.27
C GLY A 24 -17.70 -9.60 -42.35
N PRO A 25 -16.57 -8.87 -42.35
CA PRO A 25 -15.35 -9.30 -41.67
C PRO A 25 -15.50 -9.25 -40.14
N GLU A 26 -15.83 -10.40 -39.55
CA GLU A 26 -15.61 -10.65 -38.12
C GLU A 26 -14.12 -10.45 -37.81
N ARG A 27 -13.81 -9.42 -37.04
CA ARG A 27 -12.46 -9.23 -36.50
C ARG A 27 -12.24 -10.25 -35.39
N ARG A 28 -11.85 -11.48 -35.77
CA ARG A 28 -11.41 -12.50 -34.81
C ARG A 28 -10.16 -12.00 -34.10
N ILE A 29 -10.31 -11.61 -32.84
CA ILE A 29 -9.20 -11.26 -31.97
C ILE A 29 -8.67 -12.56 -31.39
N ASP A 30 -7.51 -13.00 -31.84
CA ASP A 30 -6.85 -14.20 -31.31
C ASP A 30 -6.22 -13.88 -29.95
N ILE A 31 -6.96 -14.15 -28.87
CA ILE A 31 -6.53 -13.93 -27.49
C ILE A 31 -5.57 -15.05 -27.06
N ALA A 32 -4.28 -14.86 -27.35
CA ALA A 32 -3.20 -15.74 -26.90
C ALA A 32 -2.68 -15.29 -25.51
N GLY A 33 -3.53 -15.33 -24.49
CA GLY A 33 -3.19 -14.92 -23.12
C GLY A 33 -3.93 -15.74 -22.07
N ASP A 34 -3.29 -15.96 -20.91
CA ASP A 34 -3.86 -16.76 -19.82
C ASP A 34 -5.13 -16.11 -19.25
N ALA A 35 -6.24 -16.85 -19.36
CA ALA A 35 -7.59 -16.29 -19.44
C ALA A 35 -8.24 -16.04 -18.06
N GLY A 36 -7.48 -15.50 -17.11
CA GLY A 36 -8.06 -14.79 -15.98
C GLY A 36 -8.89 -13.62 -16.51
N GLY A 37 -10.22 -13.73 -16.38
CA GLY A 37 -11.21 -12.97 -17.15
C GLY A 37 -11.16 -11.45 -17.04
N PRO A 38 -11.90 -10.74 -17.92
CA PRO A 38 -11.82 -9.29 -18.05
C PRO A 38 -12.22 -8.53 -16.78
N VAL A 39 -11.52 -7.44 -16.53
CA VAL A 39 -11.75 -6.48 -15.45
C VAL A 39 -12.60 -5.32 -15.97
N VAL A 40 -13.57 -4.87 -15.18
CA VAL A 40 -14.33 -3.64 -15.48
C VAL A 40 -13.99 -2.54 -14.48
N ALA A 41 -13.50 -1.40 -14.96
CA ALA A 41 -13.11 -0.24 -14.17
C ALA A 41 -13.84 1.02 -14.68
N GLY A 42 -14.98 1.33 -14.06
CA GLY A 42 -15.95 2.32 -14.51
C GLY A 42 -16.46 1.99 -15.91
N ASP A 43 -16.02 2.80 -16.87
CA ASP A 43 -16.40 2.74 -18.28
C ASP A 43 -15.47 1.82 -19.10
N HIS A 44 -14.38 1.34 -18.51
CA HIS A 44 -13.32 0.59 -19.19
C HIS A 44 -13.45 -0.92 -18.95
N ASN A 45 -13.47 -1.70 -20.02
CA ASN A 45 -13.22 -3.15 -20.01
C ASN A 45 -11.75 -3.40 -20.34
N VAL A 46 -11.05 -4.10 -19.45
CA VAL A 46 -9.60 -4.29 -19.46
C VAL A 46 -9.27 -5.79 -19.55
N VAL A 47 -8.44 -6.16 -20.52
CA VAL A 47 -7.91 -7.53 -20.66
C VAL A 47 -6.42 -7.50 -20.32
N ILE A 48 -6.08 -8.16 -19.22
CA ILE A 48 -4.75 -8.11 -18.61
C ILE A 48 -3.78 -9.06 -19.31
N ASP A 49 -2.69 -8.50 -19.86
CA ASP A 49 -1.67 -9.21 -20.64
C ASP A 49 -0.30 -9.05 -19.99
N ALA A 50 0.29 -10.17 -19.54
CA ALA A 50 1.58 -10.20 -18.84
C ALA A 50 2.81 -10.09 -19.76
N GLN A 51 2.65 -10.18 -21.09
CA GLN A 51 3.74 -10.20 -22.06
C GLN A 51 3.87 -8.88 -22.83
N HIS A 52 2.76 -8.27 -23.23
CA HIS A 52 2.68 -7.09 -24.10
C HIS A 52 2.08 -5.84 -23.43
N GLY A 53 1.41 -5.99 -22.28
CA GLY A 53 0.73 -4.92 -21.56
C GLY A 53 -0.78 -4.87 -21.82
N SER A 54 -1.53 -4.46 -20.80
CA SER A 54 -2.98 -4.66 -20.69
C SER A 54 -3.78 -3.83 -21.71
N THR A 55 -4.66 -4.49 -22.47
CA THR A 55 -5.52 -3.81 -23.45
C THR A 55 -6.79 -3.24 -22.81
N VAL A 56 -7.22 -2.07 -23.28
CA VAL A 56 -8.44 -1.38 -22.82
C VAL A 56 -9.45 -1.25 -23.97
N THR A 57 -10.72 -1.29 -23.62
CA THR A 57 -11.87 -1.04 -24.51
C THR A 57 -12.96 -0.31 -23.72
N LEU A 58 -13.80 0.51 -24.35
CA LEU A 58 -14.94 1.13 -23.66
C LEU A 58 -16.16 0.20 -23.64
N LEU A 59 -16.82 0.14 -22.48
CA LEU A 59 -18.14 -0.46 -22.35
C LEU A 59 -19.22 0.56 -22.67
N MET A 60 -20.05 0.25 -23.67
CA MET A 60 -21.30 0.96 -23.92
C MET A 60 -22.15 0.98 -22.65
N GLU A 61 -22.83 2.11 -22.39
CA GLU A 61 -23.47 2.40 -21.10
C GLU A 61 -24.49 1.33 -20.65
N GLY A 62 -25.19 0.70 -21.60
CA GLY A 62 -26.11 -0.42 -21.34
C GLY A 62 -25.45 -1.78 -21.07
N ARG A 63 -24.12 -1.90 -21.15
CA ARG A 63 -23.34 -3.13 -20.91
C ARG A 63 -22.51 -3.12 -19.60
N ARG A 64 -22.56 -2.03 -18.81
CA ARG A 64 -21.91 -1.98 -17.49
C ARG A 64 -22.46 -3.09 -16.58
N PRO A 65 -21.63 -3.76 -15.75
CA PRO A 65 -22.11 -4.60 -14.67
C PRO A 65 -23.07 -3.81 -13.76
N ARG A 66 -24.25 -4.37 -13.46
CA ARG A 66 -25.19 -3.78 -12.51
C ARG A 66 -24.99 -4.47 -11.15
N PRO A 67 -24.30 -3.84 -10.19
CA PRO A 67 -24.03 -4.45 -8.89
C PRO A 67 -25.33 -4.64 -8.12
N VAL A 68 -25.57 -5.85 -7.61
CA VAL A 68 -26.78 -6.15 -6.82
C VAL A 68 -26.46 -5.92 -5.34
N ARG A 69 -27.25 -5.09 -4.66
CA ARG A 69 -27.06 -4.79 -3.24
C ARG A 69 -27.39 -6.02 -2.39
N ARG A 70 -26.57 -6.34 -1.38
CA ARG A 70 -26.87 -7.42 -0.42
C ARG A 70 -27.86 -6.93 0.65
N ASP A 71 -28.78 -7.81 1.06
CA ASP A 71 -29.79 -7.53 2.09
C ASP A 71 -29.19 -7.31 3.48
N ARG A 72 -28.03 -7.93 3.76
CA ARG A 72 -27.27 -7.79 5.01
C ARG A 72 -25.77 -7.87 4.75
N VAL A 73 -25.02 -7.00 5.42
CA VAL A 73 -23.56 -6.91 5.33
C VAL A 73 -22.94 -7.35 6.65
N ALA A 74 -21.98 -8.29 6.62
CA ALA A 74 -21.38 -8.85 7.84
C ALA A 74 -19.94 -9.29 7.62
N LEU A 75 -19.02 -8.33 7.50
CA LEU A 75 -17.58 -8.60 7.54
C LEU A 75 -17.08 -8.34 8.96
N LEU A 76 -16.91 -9.42 9.74
CA LEU A 76 -16.51 -9.35 11.16
C LEU A 76 -15.05 -9.81 11.34
N PRO A 77 -14.30 -9.24 12.31
CA PRO A 77 -12.93 -9.69 12.61
C PRO A 77 -12.93 -11.10 13.20
N ARG A 78 -11.79 -11.77 13.35
CA ARG A 78 -11.68 -13.04 14.13
C ARG A 78 -12.20 -12.87 15.58
N ARG A 79 -12.69 -13.95 16.20
CA ARG A 79 -13.17 -13.91 17.60
C ARG A 79 -11.98 -13.72 18.55
N GLN A 80 -12.15 -12.88 19.57
CA GLN A 80 -11.16 -12.62 20.63
C GLN A 80 -11.87 -12.56 21.99
N ASN A 81 -11.11 -12.75 23.08
CA ASN A 81 -11.60 -12.64 24.44
C ASN A 81 -12.07 -11.21 24.76
N ALA A 82 -12.94 -11.05 25.75
CA ALA A 82 -13.38 -9.73 26.20
C ALA A 82 -12.19 -8.90 26.75
N PRO A 83 -12.07 -7.61 26.41
CA PRO A 83 -10.98 -6.76 26.88
C PRO A 83 -11.17 -6.42 28.37
N LEU A 84 -10.22 -6.83 29.22
CA LEU A 84 -10.28 -6.60 30.66
C LEU A 84 -10.22 -5.10 31.00
N GLY A 85 -11.11 -4.63 31.87
CA GLY A 85 -11.11 -3.26 32.38
C GLY A 85 -11.43 -2.17 31.35
N ARG A 86 -12.15 -2.52 30.27
CA ARG A 86 -12.50 -1.60 29.18
C ARG A 86 -13.98 -1.26 29.09
N ASP A 87 -14.78 -1.64 30.07
CA ASP A 87 -16.23 -1.44 30.11
C ASP A 87 -16.61 0.04 29.97
N THR A 88 -15.89 0.94 30.64
CA THR A 88 -16.05 2.40 30.51
C THR A 88 -15.69 2.91 29.12
N ASP A 89 -14.62 2.40 28.50
CA ASP A 89 -14.21 2.80 27.15
C ASP A 89 -15.17 2.26 26.08
N LEU A 90 -15.68 1.04 26.26
CA LEU A 90 -16.72 0.46 25.43
C LEU A 90 -18.04 1.23 25.55
N ALA A 91 -18.42 1.67 26.76
CA ALA A 91 -19.60 2.51 26.98
C ALA A 91 -19.46 3.92 26.38
N ARG A 92 -18.26 4.52 26.45
CA ARG A 92 -17.94 5.79 25.76
C ARG A 92 -18.05 5.63 24.24
N LEU A 93 -17.45 4.58 23.68
CA LEU A 93 -17.53 4.26 22.26
C LEU A 93 -18.97 3.97 21.81
N ALA A 94 -19.71 3.15 22.57
CA ALA A 94 -21.11 2.85 22.33
C ALA A 94 -22.03 4.08 22.44
N THR A 95 -21.57 5.18 23.04
CA THR A 95 -22.30 6.44 23.10
C THR A 95 -21.94 7.30 21.90
N ALA A 96 -20.66 7.54 21.64
CA ALA A 96 -20.20 8.25 20.44
C ALA A 96 -20.75 7.67 19.12
N VAL A 97 -20.87 6.33 19.01
CA VAL A 97 -21.47 5.66 17.83
C VAL A 97 -22.99 5.89 17.72
N ARG A 98 -23.71 6.12 18.82
CA ARG A 98 -25.15 6.44 18.84
C ARG A 98 -25.43 7.93 18.65
N ASP A 99 -24.51 8.79 19.09
CA ASP A 99 -24.63 10.25 18.96
C ASP A 99 -24.45 10.70 17.49
N GLY A 100 -23.76 9.89 16.68
CA GLY A 100 -23.63 10.03 15.22
C GLY A 100 -22.34 10.70 14.76
N GLY A 101 -22.00 10.49 13.49
CA GLY A 101 -20.72 10.92 12.90
C GLY A 101 -19.56 9.96 13.19
N PRO A 102 -18.35 10.27 12.69
CA PRO A 102 -17.21 9.37 12.81
C PRO A 102 -16.55 9.43 14.20
N VAL A 103 -16.06 8.28 14.67
CA VAL A 103 -15.39 8.12 15.96
C VAL A 103 -13.96 7.64 15.74
N GLN A 104 -12.98 8.24 16.43
CA GLN A 104 -11.58 7.82 16.40
C GLN A 104 -11.10 7.33 17.77
N LEU A 105 -10.62 6.09 17.83
CA LEU A 105 -9.83 5.56 18.93
C LEU A 105 -8.35 5.88 18.70
N TRP A 106 -7.69 6.53 19.64
CA TRP A 106 -6.26 6.87 19.53
C TRP A 106 -5.50 6.65 20.85
N GLY A 107 -4.17 6.58 20.79
CA GLY A 107 -3.31 6.33 21.96
C GLY A 107 -2.13 5.39 21.69
N ALA A 108 -1.31 5.18 22.72
CA ALA A 108 0.01 4.55 22.61
C ALA A 108 0.02 3.13 21.99
N PRO A 109 1.14 2.70 21.37
CA PRO A 109 1.34 1.32 20.95
C PRO A 109 1.17 0.32 22.12
N GLY A 110 0.49 -0.80 21.87
CA GLY A 110 0.25 -1.83 22.87
C GLY A 110 -0.81 -1.52 23.93
N VAL A 111 -1.56 -0.40 23.83
CA VAL A 111 -2.61 -0.02 24.79
C VAL A 111 -3.92 -0.83 24.65
N GLY A 112 -4.11 -1.53 23.51
CA GLY A 112 -5.26 -2.41 23.26
C GLY A 112 -6.37 -1.84 22.35
N LYS A 113 -6.10 -0.79 21.56
CA LYS A 113 -7.06 -0.17 20.62
C LYS A 113 -7.75 -1.19 19.73
N SER A 114 -6.97 -1.99 19.02
CA SER A 114 -7.44 -3.03 18.10
C SER A 114 -8.26 -4.11 18.81
N THR A 115 -7.92 -4.47 20.05
CA THR A 115 -8.70 -5.41 20.87
C THR A 115 -10.08 -4.83 21.24
N LEU A 116 -10.13 -3.54 21.62
CA LEU A 116 -11.41 -2.86 21.87
C LEU A 116 -12.23 -2.74 20.59
N LEU A 117 -11.61 -2.36 19.47
CA LEU A 117 -12.27 -2.21 18.17
C LEU A 117 -12.86 -3.54 17.67
N ARG A 118 -12.07 -4.63 17.72
CA ARG A 118 -12.49 -5.98 17.31
C ARG A 118 -13.57 -6.59 18.21
N HIS A 119 -13.61 -6.18 19.48
CA HIS A 119 -14.70 -6.52 20.41
C HIS A 119 -15.96 -5.71 20.10
N ALA A 120 -15.85 -4.37 19.99
CA ALA A 120 -16.95 -3.46 19.70
C ALA A 120 -17.67 -3.80 18.39
N ALA A 121 -16.92 -4.14 17.34
CA ALA A 121 -17.45 -4.61 16.05
C ALA A 121 -18.34 -5.88 16.15
N ARG A 122 -18.34 -6.58 17.29
CA ARG A 122 -19.22 -7.73 17.58
C ARG A 122 -20.31 -7.47 18.60
N THR A 123 -20.09 -6.60 19.57
CA THR A 123 -20.97 -6.46 20.74
C THR A 123 -21.80 -5.18 20.73
N LEU A 124 -21.41 -4.18 19.95
CA LEU A 124 -22.27 -3.03 19.68
C LEU A 124 -23.35 -3.41 18.66
N THR A 125 -24.51 -2.76 18.75
CA THR A 125 -25.60 -2.97 17.80
C THR A 125 -25.17 -2.40 16.44
N PRO A 126 -25.19 -3.17 15.35
CA PRO A 126 -24.82 -2.68 14.03
C PRO A 126 -25.89 -1.73 13.47
N GLU A 127 -25.49 -0.90 12.53
CA GLU A 127 -26.42 -0.14 11.68
C GLU A 127 -27.36 -1.06 10.89
N ARG A 128 -28.47 -0.49 10.41
CA ARG A 128 -29.59 -1.22 9.76
C ARG A 128 -29.14 -2.25 8.73
N ASP A 129 -28.18 -1.88 7.88
CA ASP A 129 -27.82 -2.67 6.71
C ASP A 129 -26.60 -3.59 6.99
N GLY A 130 -25.91 -3.38 8.12
CA GLY A 130 -24.88 -4.31 8.62
C GLY A 130 -23.62 -3.68 9.23
N VAL A 131 -22.56 -4.48 9.26
CA VAL A 131 -21.26 -4.13 9.86
C VAL A 131 -20.09 -4.60 8.99
N LEU A 132 -19.07 -3.76 8.91
CA LEU A 132 -17.80 -4.00 8.25
C LEU A 132 -16.65 -3.82 9.24
N PHE A 133 -15.64 -4.68 9.13
CA PHE A 133 -14.35 -4.55 9.80
C PHE A 133 -13.24 -4.66 8.76
N LEU A 134 -12.41 -3.63 8.68
CA LEU A 134 -11.31 -3.50 7.74
C LEU A 134 -10.00 -3.27 8.49
N ASP A 135 -8.90 -3.74 7.92
CA ASP A 135 -7.56 -3.33 8.34
C ASP A 135 -7.00 -2.38 7.28
N ALA A 136 -6.56 -1.19 7.72
CA ALA A 136 -6.02 -0.14 6.87
C ALA A 136 -4.49 -0.13 6.80
N ALA A 137 -3.80 -1.04 7.50
CA ALA A 137 -2.34 -1.08 7.55
C ALA A 137 -1.72 -1.07 6.13
N ARG A 138 -1.13 0.08 5.77
CA ARG A 138 -0.45 0.33 4.47
C ARG A 138 -1.32 0.19 3.22
N ARG A 139 -2.65 0.37 3.32
CA ARG A 139 -3.59 0.33 2.18
C ARG A 139 -4.02 1.73 1.76
N GLU A 140 -4.35 1.95 0.50
CA GLU A 140 -4.87 3.24 0.02
C GLU A 140 -6.37 3.39 0.39
N PRO A 141 -6.87 4.62 0.68
CA PRO A 141 -8.30 4.87 0.93
C PRO A 141 -9.22 4.33 -0.17
N GLU A 142 -8.77 4.38 -1.42
CA GLU A 142 -9.47 3.86 -2.59
C GLU A 142 -9.53 2.32 -2.61
N ASP A 143 -8.46 1.64 -2.17
CA ASP A 143 -8.45 0.17 -2.02
C ASP A 143 -9.47 -0.27 -0.94
N LEU A 144 -9.60 0.52 0.14
CA LEU A 144 -10.58 0.31 1.22
C LEU A 144 -12.02 0.65 0.78
N ALA A 145 -12.21 1.70 -0.01
CA ALA A 145 -13.51 2.04 -0.58
C ALA A 145 -14.03 0.91 -1.49
N GLN A 146 -13.14 0.26 -2.26
CA GLN A 146 -13.48 -0.91 -3.05
C GLN A 146 -13.80 -2.14 -2.17
N ASP A 147 -13.09 -2.37 -1.06
CA ASP A 147 -13.48 -3.40 -0.06
C ASP A 147 -14.91 -3.16 0.47
N MET A 148 -15.24 -1.90 0.84
CA MET A 148 -16.57 -1.55 1.35
C MET A 148 -17.66 -1.79 0.30
N PHE A 149 -17.41 -1.40 -0.94
CA PHE A 149 -18.31 -1.62 -2.07
C PHE A 149 -18.52 -3.13 -2.34
N GLU A 150 -17.45 -3.91 -2.48
CA GLU A 150 -17.51 -5.36 -2.72
C GLU A 150 -18.11 -6.15 -1.55
N ALA A 151 -18.08 -5.62 -0.32
CA ALA A 151 -18.77 -6.21 0.82
C ALA A 151 -20.27 -5.86 0.87
N CYS A 152 -20.67 -4.68 0.36
CA CYS A 152 -22.08 -4.27 0.27
C CYS A 152 -22.81 -4.78 -0.98
N TYR A 153 -22.08 -5.11 -2.05
CA TYR A 153 -22.62 -5.47 -3.36
C TYR A 153 -22.07 -6.77 -3.93
N GLU A 154 -22.89 -7.50 -4.68
CA GLU A 154 -22.44 -8.59 -5.55
C GLU A 154 -21.79 -8.03 -6.82
N THR A 155 -20.48 -8.15 -6.87
CA THR A 155 -19.59 -7.56 -7.88
C THR A 155 -18.91 -8.64 -8.71
N ARG A 156 -19.13 -8.65 -10.03
CA ARG A 156 -18.49 -9.59 -10.96
C ARG A 156 -17.28 -8.92 -11.64
N GLY A 157 -16.20 -8.71 -10.87
CA GLY A 157 -14.97 -8.08 -11.38
C GLY A 157 -15.14 -6.60 -11.75
N TYR A 158 -15.93 -5.85 -10.98
CA TYR A 158 -16.29 -4.45 -11.25
C TYR A 158 -15.79 -3.50 -10.15
N ALA A 159 -14.93 -2.56 -10.54
CA ALA A 159 -14.56 -1.38 -9.78
C ALA A 159 -15.31 -0.17 -10.36
N PRO A 160 -16.22 0.49 -9.63
CA PRO A 160 -16.87 1.71 -10.10
C PRO A 160 -15.87 2.88 -10.12
N SER A 161 -16.13 3.91 -10.93
CA SER A 161 -15.40 5.18 -10.79
C SER A 161 -15.73 5.84 -9.44
N SER A 162 -14.84 6.63 -8.83
CA SER A 162 -15.06 7.19 -7.48
C SER A 162 -16.39 7.95 -7.30
N PRO A 163 -16.85 8.79 -8.27
CA PRO A 163 -18.18 9.42 -8.20
C PRO A 163 -19.34 8.42 -8.31
N GLU A 164 -19.15 7.31 -9.03
CA GLU A 164 -20.13 6.25 -9.19
C GLU A 164 -20.19 5.34 -7.95
N LEU A 165 -19.04 5.03 -7.34
CA LEU A 165 -18.95 4.32 -6.05
C LEU A 165 -19.69 5.12 -4.97
N ARG A 166 -19.41 6.43 -4.84
CA ARG A 166 -20.13 7.32 -3.91
C ARG A 166 -21.65 7.35 -4.15
N ARG A 167 -22.07 7.39 -5.42
CA ARG A 167 -23.49 7.32 -5.82
C ARG A 167 -24.14 5.98 -5.47
N LEU A 168 -23.42 4.86 -5.59
CA LEU A 168 -23.89 3.52 -5.25
C LEU A 168 -23.92 3.30 -3.73
N MET A 169 -22.97 3.86 -2.97
CA MET A 169 -22.91 3.76 -1.51
C MET A 169 -23.84 4.76 -0.79
N THR A 170 -24.48 5.67 -1.51
CA THR A 170 -25.52 6.55 -0.97
C THR A 170 -26.72 5.72 -0.50
N GLY A 171 -27.18 5.94 0.73
CA GLY A 171 -28.22 5.14 1.38
C GLY A 171 -27.76 3.76 1.88
N VAL A 172 -26.46 3.51 2.02
CA VAL A 172 -25.89 2.28 2.60
C VAL A 172 -25.46 2.53 4.04
N ARG A 173 -26.33 2.22 5.00
CA ARG A 173 -26.09 2.42 6.44
C ARG A 173 -25.47 1.18 7.05
N VAL A 174 -24.14 1.18 7.08
CA VAL A 174 -23.31 0.15 7.72
C VAL A 174 -22.39 0.80 8.76
N THR A 175 -22.07 0.08 9.84
CA THR A 175 -21.03 0.50 10.78
C THR A 175 -19.67 0.01 10.27
N VAL A 176 -18.71 0.92 10.06
CA VAL A 176 -17.42 0.61 9.44
C VAL A 176 -16.30 0.77 10.46
N TYR A 177 -15.82 -0.35 10.99
CA TYR A 177 -14.69 -0.41 11.90
C TYR A 177 -13.39 -0.51 11.09
N VAL A 178 -12.45 0.42 11.29
CA VAL A 178 -11.18 0.46 10.55
C VAL A 178 -10.01 0.42 11.52
N ASP A 179 -9.28 -0.69 11.55
CA ASP A 179 -8.09 -0.91 12.37
C ASP A 179 -6.84 -0.36 11.67
N ASN A 180 -5.81 0.03 12.44
CA ASN A 180 -4.54 0.57 11.92
C ASN A 180 -4.68 1.77 10.93
N ALA A 181 -5.67 2.63 11.15
CA ALA A 181 -6.02 3.77 10.30
C ALA A 181 -5.12 4.99 10.52
N ASP A 182 -3.80 4.82 10.37
CA ASP A 182 -2.77 5.89 10.48
C ASP A 182 -2.75 6.78 9.21
N PHE A 183 -3.92 7.30 8.80
CA PHE A 183 -4.11 8.18 7.63
C PHE A 183 -3.94 9.67 7.94
N SER A 184 -3.59 10.46 6.92
CA SER A 184 -3.76 11.92 6.96
C SER A 184 -5.26 12.29 7.05
N PRO A 185 -5.61 13.51 7.51
CA PRO A 185 -7.00 13.97 7.55
C PRO A 185 -7.69 13.90 6.18
N GLU A 186 -6.96 14.14 5.10
CA GLU A 186 -7.44 14.09 3.71
C GLU A 186 -7.72 12.64 3.29
N GLY A 187 -6.79 11.71 3.55
CA GLY A 187 -7.00 10.30 3.24
C GLY A 187 -8.17 9.68 4.01
N LEU A 188 -8.34 10.08 5.29
CA LEU A 188 -9.48 9.68 6.10
C LEU A 188 -10.80 10.30 5.58
N ARG A 189 -10.79 11.58 5.16
CA ARG A 189 -11.95 12.21 4.50
C ARG A 189 -12.30 11.51 3.19
N THR A 190 -11.35 11.16 2.32
CA THR A 190 -11.58 10.39 1.09
C THR A 190 -12.28 9.05 1.36
N LEU A 191 -11.87 8.32 2.41
CA LEU A 191 -12.50 7.06 2.81
C LEU A 191 -13.95 7.28 3.32
N MET A 192 -14.19 8.32 4.11
CA MET A 192 -15.54 8.63 4.61
C MET A 192 -16.47 9.12 3.49
N ASP A 193 -15.95 9.95 2.58
CA ASP A 193 -16.67 10.47 1.41
C ASP A 193 -17.13 9.36 0.45
N ALA A 194 -16.46 8.21 0.45
CA ALA A 194 -16.85 7.04 -0.36
C ALA A 194 -18.18 6.40 0.07
N ALA A 195 -18.59 6.56 1.34
CA ALA A 195 -19.84 6.02 1.88
C ALA A 195 -20.50 7.02 2.85
N PRO A 196 -21.18 8.06 2.34
CA PRO A 196 -21.60 9.21 3.14
C PRO A 196 -22.66 8.91 4.21
N ASP A 197 -23.39 7.80 4.08
CA ASP A 197 -24.41 7.35 5.04
C ASP A 197 -23.89 6.27 6.02
N ALA A 198 -22.58 5.99 6.05
CA ALA A 198 -21.98 4.96 6.90
C ALA A 198 -21.39 5.52 8.21
N THR A 199 -21.53 4.77 9.31
CA THR A 199 -21.06 5.18 10.64
C THR A 199 -19.64 4.64 10.87
N PHE A 200 -18.63 5.50 10.73
CA PHE A 200 -17.21 5.11 10.81
C PHE A 200 -16.66 5.08 12.25
N VAL A 201 -15.90 4.04 12.57
CA VAL A 201 -15.14 3.89 13.82
C VAL A 201 -13.70 3.50 13.49
N VAL A 202 -12.78 4.45 13.55
CA VAL A 202 -11.38 4.25 13.14
C VAL A 202 -10.45 4.13 14.35
N ALA A 203 -9.40 3.31 14.27
CA ALA A 203 -8.37 3.19 15.29
C ALA A 203 -6.99 3.54 14.72
N GLY A 204 -6.38 4.60 15.23
CA GLY A 204 -5.05 5.07 14.83
C GLY A 204 -4.09 5.23 16.00
N ARG A 205 -2.82 5.49 15.73
CA ARG A 205 -1.79 5.91 16.68
C ARG A 205 -2.12 7.28 17.24
N ASP A 206 -2.20 8.24 16.34
CA ASP A 206 -2.35 9.67 16.61
C ASP A 206 -3.77 10.16 16.29
N ARG A 207 -4.08 11.40 16.67
CA ARG A 207 -5.38 12.00 16.41
C ARG A 207 -5.39 12.69 15.04
N SER A 208 -6.27 12.24 14.13
CA SER A 208 -6.47 12.81 12.80
C SER A 208 -7.89 13.33 12.54
N LEU A 209 -8.88 13.01 13.40
CA LEU A 209 -10.17 13.73 13.43
C LEU A 209 -9.98 15.10 14.11
N LEU A 210 -9.68 16.10 13.30
CA LEU A 210 -9.41 17.51 13.66
C LEU A 210 -10.70 18.35 13.87
N GLY A 211 -11.75 17.74 14.42
CA GLY A 211 -13.04 18.39 14.70
C GLY A 211 -14.22 17.75 13.99
N ASP A 212 -13.99 17.05 12.88
CA ASP A 212 -15.01 16.38 12.06
C ASP A 212 -15.65 15.14 12.73
N GLY A 213 -15.45 14.91 14.04
CA GLY A 213 -15.97 13.75 14.77
C GLY A 213 -15.39 13.58 16.19
N THR A 214 -15.75 12.48 16.85
CA THR A 214 -15.45 12.22 18.26
C THR A 214 -14.12 11.47 18.45
N ALA A 215 -13.12 12.14 19.01
CA ALA A 215 -11.80 11.53 19.28
C ALA A 215 -11.68 11.02 20.73
N LEU A 216 -11.67 9.69 20.90
CA LEU A 216 -11.54 8.99 22.19
C LEU A 216 -10.10 8.51 22.40
N ARG A 217 -9.39 9.09 23.38
CA ARG A 217 -8.11 8.56 23.85
C ARG A 217 -8.33 7.28 24.67
N LEU A 218 -7.54 6.25 24.40
CA LEU A 218 -7.36 5.09 25.27
C LEU A 218 -6.07 5.26 26.09
N ASP A 219 -6.22 5.26 27.40
CA ASP A 219 -5.10 5.18 28.37
C ASP A 219 -4.86 3.73 28.80
N GLY A 220 -3.85 3.47 29.63
CA GLY A 220 -3.60 2.14 30.20
C GLY A 220 -4.78 1.58 31.00
N ILE A 221 -4.81 0.26 31.20
CA ILE A 221 -5.84 -0.37 32.04
C ILE A 221 -5.58 -0.09 33.53
N GLY A 222 -6.65 0.01 34.32
CA GLY A 222 -6.57 0.26 35.76
C GLY A 222 -5.89 -0.88 36.54
N ARG A 223 -5.39 -0.58 37.75
CA ARG A 223 -4.56 -1.49 38.55
C ARG A 223 -5.21 -2.86 38.82
N ALA A 224 -6.51 -2.92 39.11
CA ALA A 224 -7.19 -4.20 39.33
C ALA A 224 -7.25 -5.05 38.04
N PRO A 225 -7.81 -4.57 36.91
CA PRO A 225 -7.71 -5.25 35.61
C PRO A 225 -6.30 -5.64 35.17
N ALA A 226 -5.27 -4.88 35.56
CA ALA A 226 -3.87 -5.23 35.31
C ALA A 226 -3.39 -6.43 36.13
N LEU A 227 -3.76 -6.52 37.41
CA LEU A 227 -3.51 -7.69 38.24
C LEU A 227 -4.30 -8.91 37.75
N ASP A 228 -5.56 -8.72 37.34
CA ASP A 228 -6.40 -9.77 36.73
C ASP A 228 -5.78 -10.29 35.42
N LEU A 229 -5.21 -9.40 34.59
CA LEU A 229 -4.48 -9.75 33.38
C LEU A 229 -3.25 -10.60 33.71
N LEU A 230 -2.39 -10.14 34.62
CA LEU A 230 -1.21 -10.90 35.06
C LEU A 230 -1.60 -12.27 35.65
N ALA A 231 -2.66 -12.33 36.47
CA ALA A 231 -3.13 -13.58 37.08
C ALA A 231 -3.70 -14.56 36.06
N ARG A 232 -4.42 -14.07 35.05
CA ARG A 232 -4.92 -14.87 33.92
C ARG A 232 -3.75 -15.44 33.11
N GLU A 233 -2.77 -14.62 32.77
CA GLU A 233 -1.62 -15.04 31.97
C GLU A 233 -0.71 -16.01 32.72
N LEU A 234 -0.47 -15.82 34.02
CA LEU A 234 0.34 -16.73 34.84
C LEU A 234 -0.41 -17.99 35.28
N GLY A 235 -1.72 -18.10 35.02
CA GLY A 235 -2.56 -19.22 35.45
C GLY A 235 -2.68 -19.39 36.98
N ARG A 236 -2.30 -18.36 37.74
CA ARG A 236 -2.25 -18.35 39.22
C ARG A 236 -2.57 -16.95 39.75
N PRO A 237 -3.21 -16.80 40.92
CA PRO A 237 -3.55 -15.49 41.46
C PRO A 237 -2.31 -14.63 41.73
N VAL A 238 -2.40 -13.36 41.40
CA VAL A 238 -1.37 -12.32 41.63
C VAL A 238 -1.99 -11.24 42.50
N GLY A 239 -1.28 -10.79 43.55
CA GLY A 239 -1.77 -9.73 44.44
C GLY A 239 -1.50 -9.91 45.93
N ALA A 240 -0.99 -11.08 46.37
CA ALA A 240 -0.65 -11.34 47.77
C ALA A 240 0.86 -11.14 48.03
N GLY A 241 1.20 -10.63 49.22
CA GLY A 241 2.58 -10.48 49.67
C GLY A 241 3.47 -9.65 48.74
N ALA A 242 4.77 -9.96 48.72
CA ALA A 242 5.76 -9.23 47.92
C ALA A 242 5.51 -9.28 46.40
N GLU A 243 4.87 -10.35 45.91
CA GLU A 243 4.48 -10.45 44.50
C GLU A 243 3.35 -9.44 44.15
N GLY A 244 2.44 -9.17 45.10
CA GLY A 244 1.41 -8.15 44.96
C GLY A 244 1.92 -6.71 44.97
N SER A 245 3.07 -6.44 45.62
CA SER A 245 3.77 -5.16 45.46
C SER A 245 4.47 -5.07 44.10
N THR A 246 5.30 -6.05 43.73
CA THR A 246 6.02 -6.04 42.43
C THR A 246 5.05 -5.90 41.26
N ALA A 247 3.90 -6.58 41.29
CA ALA A 247 2.87 -6.46 40.27
C ALA A 247 2.20 -5.07 40.20
N GLY A 248 2.14 -4.36 41.34
CA GLY A 248 1.68 -2.96 41.41
C GLY A 248 2.71 -1.99 40.82
N ASP A 249 3.97 -2.12 41.23
CA ASP A 249 5.08 -1.29 40.78
C ASP A 249 5.34 -1.46 39.27
N LEU A 250 5.15 -2.71 38.78
CA LEU A 250 5.16 -3.08 37.36
C LEU A 250 4.00 -2.44 36.58
N TRP A 251 2.78 -2.41 37.15
CA TRP A 251 1.63 -1.72 36.55
C TRP A 251 1.88 -0.22 36.42
N GLU A 252 2.44 0.41 37.46
CA GLU A 252 2.74 1.84 37.48
C GLU A 252 3.83 2.17 36.43
N THR A 253 4.93 1.44 36.43
CA THR A 253 6.05 1.65 35.49
C THR A 253 5.68 1.36 34.04
N SER A 254 4.83 0.36 33.78
CA SER A 254 4.27 0.12 32.45
C SER A 254 3.14 1.09 32.05
N SER A 255 2.76 2.03 32.94
CA SER A 255 1.60 2.92 32.79
C SER A 255 0.31 2.16 32.41
N GLY A 256 0.14 0.95 32.95
CA GLY A 256 -0.99 0.06 32.64
C GLY A 256 -1.08 -0.40 31.18
N ARG A 257 0.00 -0.36 30.38
CA ARG A 257 -0.03 -0.82 28.97
C ARG A 257 -0.13 -2.35 28.90
N PRO A 258 -1.24 -2.94 28.39
CA PRO A 258 -1.44 -4.39 28.39
C PRO A 258 -0.30 -5.18 27.75
N LEU A 259 0.27 -4.72 26.63
CA LEU A 259 1.38 -5.42 25.95
C LEU A 259 2.62 -5.64 26.85
N LEU A 260 2.95 -4.66 27.71
CA LEU A 260 4.09 -4.79 28.62
C LEU A 260 3.78 -5.76 29.77
N LEU A 261 2.55 -5.77 30.27
CA LEU A 261 2.08 -6.72 31.28
C LEU A 261 2.03 -8.15 30.73
N LEU A 262 1.58 -8.34 29.48
CA LEU A 262 1.64 -9.61 28.76
C LEU A 262 3.09 -10.11 28.64
N ARG A 263 4.01 -9.25 28.21
CA ARG A 263 5.45 -9.58 28.07
C ARG A 263 6.11 -9.91 29.42
N ALA A 264 5.77 -9.18 30.48
CA ALA A 264 6.27 -9.47 31.83
C ALA A 264 5.78 -10.84 32.33
N ALA A 265 4.49 -11.14 32.19
CA ALA A 265 3.94 -12.46 32.53
C ALA A 265 4.56 -13.57 31.65
N ALA A 266 4.74 -13.31 30.36
CA ALA A 266 5.38 -14.23 29.43
C ALA A 266 6.83 -14.56 29.82
N LEU A 267 7.62 -13.56 30.22
CA LEU A 267 8.99 -13.76 30.70
C LEU A 267 9.01 -14.62 31.98
N THR A 268 8.08 -14.36 32.92
CA THR A 268 7.88 -15.20 34.11
C THR A 268 7.43 -16.62 33.78
N ARG A 269 6.71 -16.87 32.67
CA ARG A 269 6.34 -18.22 32.18
C ARG A 269 7.54 -18.99 31.57
N LEU A 270 8.63 -18.32 31.20
CA LEU A 270 9.84 -18.95 30.66
C LEU A 270 10.84 -19.37 31.77
N GLU A 271 10.59 -18.98 33.02
CA GLU A 271 11.29 -19.52 34.18
C GLU A 271 10.72 -20.88 34.61
N PRO A 272 11.49 -21.75 35.31
CA PRO A 272 11.01 -23.04 35.76
C PRO A 272 9.73 -22.94 36.61
N ALA A 273 8.85 -23.93 36.46
CA ALA A 273 7.53 -23.93 37.09
C ALA A 273 7.63 -23.85 38.62
N GLY A 274 7.17 -22.74 39.19
CA GLY A 274 7.21 -22.46 40.63
C GLY A 274 8.40 -21.61 41.11
N THR A 275 9.38 -21.30 40.25
CA THR A 275 10.47 -20.35 40.58
C THR A 275 10.37 -19.02 39.85
N GLY A 276 9.54 -18.92 38.80
CA GLY A 276 9.29 -17.68 38.07
C GLY A 276 8.65 -16.59 38.95
N ALA A 277 9.45 -15.59 39.30
CA ALA A 277 9.01 -14.31 39.85
C ALA A 277 8.61 -13.33 38.73
N LEU A 278 7.83 -12.31 39.07
CA LEU A 278 7.62 -11.16 38.18
C LEU A 278 8.93 -10.36 38.01
N PRO A 279 9.22 -9.84 36.80
CA PRO A 279 10.36 -8.96 36.58
C PRO A 279 10.23 -7.68 37.40
N ARG A 280 11.38 -7.08 37.74
CA ARG A 280 11.44 -5.85 38.53
C ARG A 280 10.97 -4.64 37.71
N PRO A 281 10.47 -3.57 38.35
CA PRO A 281 10.09 -2.34 37.65
C PRO A 281 11.18 -1.75 36.75
N ALA A 282 12.44 -1.81 37.17
CA ALA A 282 13.58 -1.36 36.38
C ALA A 282 13.79 -2.17 35.07
N GLU A 283 13.38 -3.44 35.04
CA GLU A 283 13.56 -4.37 33.91
C GLU A 283 12.47 -4.18 32.83
N VAL A 284 11.54 -3.22 32.99
CA VAL A 284 10.43 -2.98 32.05
C VAL A 284 10.89 -2.58 30.65
N GLY A 285 12.04 -1.87 30.54
CA GLY A 285 12.67 -1.61 29.24
C GLY A 285 13.32 -2.86 28.63
N ASP A 286 13.91 -3.70 29.47
CA ASP A 286 14.69 -4.87 29.07
C ASP A 286 13.84 -6.12 28.77
N LEU A 287 12.52 -6.10 29.06
CA LEU A 287 11.61 -7.22 28.83
C LEU A 287 11.74 -7.83 27.43
N LEU A 288 11.91 -6.98 26.41
CA LEU A 288 11.98 -7.41 25.02
C LEU A 288 13.35 -8.04 24.68
N PRO A 289 14.51 -7.42 24.94
CA PRO A 289 15.81 -8.09 24.92
C PRO A 289 15.86 -9.41 25.71
N LEU A 290 15.27 -9.45 26.91
CA LEU A 290 15.22 -10.64 27.76
C LEU A 290 14.36 -11.76 27.14
N LEU A 291 13.17 -11.45 26.61
CA LEU A 291 12.32 -12.42 25.90
C LEU A 291 13.02 -12.97 24.65
N LEU A 292 13.64 -12.11 23.83
CA LEU A 292 14.41 -12.53 22.66
C LEU A 292 15.58 -13.45 23.06
N GLY A 293 16.27 -13.12 24.16
CA GLY A 293 17.34 -13.91 24.76
C GLY A 293 16.92 -15.30 25.29
N ARG A 294 15.62 -15.62 25.33
CA ARG A 294 15.06 -16.92 25.73
C ARG A 294 14.37 -17.67 24.58
N LEU A 295 14.49 -17.20 23.33
CA LEU A 295 14.01 -17.94 22.16
C LEU A 295 15.02 -18.98 21.69
N ASP A 296 14.50 -20.15 21.34
CA ASP A 296 15.21 -21.20 20.59
C ASP A 296 15.35 -20.80 19.10
N ASP A 297 16.26 -21.45 18.36
CA ASP A 297 16.62 -21.09 16.98
C ASP A 297 15.44 -21.09 16.00
N GLU A 298 14.51 -22.03 16.13
CA GLU A 298 13.35 -22.20 15.22
C GLU A 298 12.30 -21.06 15.40
N PRO A 299 11.81 -20.74 16.62
CA PRO A 299 11.09 -19.49 16.89
C PRO A 299 11.84 -18.23 16.46
N LEU A 300 13.16 -18.16 16.65
CA LEU A 300 13.96 -17.00 16.27
C LEU A 300 14.02 -16.82 14.75
N ARG A 301 14.17 -17.91 13.98
CA ARG A 301 14.14 -17.89 12.50
C ARG A 301 12.78 -17.44 11.97
N VAL A 302 11.68 -17.92 12.55
CA VAL A 302 10.32 -17.46 12.18
C VAL A 302 10.14 -15.97 12.52
N LEU A 303 10.63 -15.53 13.68
CA LEU A 303 10.55 -14.12 14.06
C LEU A 303 11.40 -13.22 13.14
N ARG A 304 12.62 -13.67 12.76
CA ARG A 304 13.50 -12.99 11.79
C ARG A 304 12.85 -12.88 10.40
N LEU A 305 12.11 -13.91 9.96
CA LEU A 305 11.29 -13.84 8.74
C LEU A 305 10.22 -12.74 8.85
N LEU A 306 9.44 -12.73 9.94
CA LEU A 306 8.39 -11.73 10.15
C LEU A 306 8.93 -10.30 10.29
N THR A 307 10.06 -10.08 10.97
CA THR A 307 10.69 -8.75 11.07
C THR A 307 11.43 -8.32 9.81
N THR A 308 11.80 -9.25 8.92
CA THR A 308 12.31 -8.92 7.58
C THR A 308 11.19 -8.36 6.69
N LEU A 309 9.96 -8.88 6.83
CA LEU A 309 8.77 -8.38 6.15
C LEU A 309 8.12 -7.15 6.83
N ASP A 310 8.75 -6.63 7.89
CA ASP A 310 8.47 -5.35 8.55
C ASP A 310 7.02 -5.24 9.09
N ASP A 311 6.10 -4.65 8.31
CA ASP A 311 4.69 -4.45 8.67
C ASP A 311 3.68 -5.31 7.87
N ALA A 312 4.18 -6.24 7.05
CA ALA A 312 3.34 -7.11 6.21
C ALA A 312 2.79 -8.35 6.94
N ASP A 313 1.57 -8.74 6.57
CA ASP A 313 0.95 -10.01 7.00
C ASP A 313 1.44 -11.20 6.15
N LEU A 314 1.87 -12.27 6.83
CA LEU A 314 2.25 -13.55 6.20
C LEU A 314 1.31 -14.69 6.65
N ASP A 315 0.81 -15.49 5.69
CA ASP A 315 -0.03 -16.65 6.02
C ASP A 315 0.79 -17.83 6.55
N ILE A 316 0.10 -18.80 7.17
CA ILE A 316 0.76 -19.92 7.85
C ILE A 316 1.55 -20.84 6.90
N GLY A 317 1.05 -21.08 5.68
CA GLY A 317 1.72 -21.91 4.67
C GLY A 317 2.95 -21.21 4.05
N HIS A 318 2.96 -19.87 4.01
CA HIS A 318 4.16 -19.11 3.71
C HIS A 318 5.19 -19.15 4.86
N ILE A 319 4.76 -19.07 6.12
CA ILE A 319 5.65 -19.21 7.28
C ILE A 319 6.23 -20.64 7.35
N GLU A 320 5.43 -21.67 7.07
CA GLU A 320 5.89 -23.07 6.97
C GLU A 320 6.95 -23.25 5.89
N ALA A 321 6.69 -22.79 4.66
CA ALA A 321 7.59 -22.95 3.53
C ALA A 321 8.94 -22.22 3.69
N LEU A 322 8.94 -21.02 4.29
CA LEU A 322 10.14 -20.20 4.46
C LEU A 322 10.86 -20.46 5.79
N GLY A 323 10.11 -20.59 6.88
CA GLY A 323 10.62 -20.90 8.21
C GLY A 323 11.14 -22.33 8.33
N GLY A 324 10.59 -23.28 7.56
CA GLY A 324 10.96 -24.70 7.61
C GLY A 324 10.69 -25.34 8.97
N ALA A 325 9.73 -24.78 9.73
CA ALA A 325 9.41 -25.19 11.08
C ALA A 325 8.40 -26.34 11.12
N THR A 326 8.38 -27.06 12.25
CA THR A 326 7.34 -28.06 12.55
C THR A 326 6.27 -27.48 13.47
N ASP A 327 5.03 -27.93 13.32
CA ASP A 327 3.85 -27.44 14.06
C ASP A 327 3.73 -25.90 14.09
N THR A 328 3.96 -25.26 12.94
CA THR A 328 4.14 -23.81 12.79
C THR A 328 2.99 -22.98 13.37
N GLU A 329 1.74 -23.47 13.35
CA GLU A 329 0.61 -22.76 13.99
C GLU A 329 0.78 -22.67 15.52
N VAL A 330 1.31 -23.72 16.16
CA VAL A 330 1.63 -23.76 17.60
C VAL A 330 2.82 -22.86 17.90
N LEU A 331 3.84 -22.84 17.05
CA LEU A 331 4.99 -21.94 17.16
C LEU A 331 4.56 -20.46 17.04
N CYS A 332 3.73 -20.13 16.05
CA CYS A 332 3.20 -18.78 15.89
C CYS A 332 2.27 -18.40 17.05
N GLY A 333 1.51 -19.36 17.60
CA GLY A 333 0.80 -19.22 18.87
C GLY A 333 1.74 -18.83 20.02
N ARG A 334 2.84 -19.57 20.22
CA ARG A 334 3.88 -19.25 21.22
C ARG A 334 4.44 -17.84 21.01
N LEU A 335 4.73 -17.41 19.78
CA LEU A 335 5.22 -16.05 19.51
C LEU A 335 4.17 -14.95 19.82
N VAL A 336 2.88 -15.23 19.65
CA VAL A 336 1.78 -14.33 20.06
C VAL A 336 1.62 -14.31 21.58
N ASP A 337 1.69 -15.45 22.26
CA ASP A 337 1.62 -15.56 23.72
C ASP A 337 2.83 -14.93 24.43
N LEU A 338 3.98 -14.83 23.75
CA LEU A 338 5.14 -14.06 24.21
C LEU A 338 5.03 -12.55 23.90
N GLY A 339 4.02 -12.11 23.15
CA GLY A 339 3.84 -10.72 22.73
C GLY A 339 4.91 -10.26 21.72
N LEU A 340 5.45 -11.18 20.91
CA LEU A 340 6.48 -10.92 19.91
C LEU A 340 5.93 -10.87 18.48
N ALA A 341 4.88 -11.64 18.20
CA ALA A 341 4.06 -11.55 17.00
C ALA A 341 2.62 -11.13 17.34
N GLU A 342 1.85 -10.68 16.35
CA GLU A 342 0.40 -10.60 16.44
C GLU A 342 -0.28 -11.42 15.33
N GLN A 343 -1.41 -12.05 15.66
CA GLN A 343 -2.27 -12.70 14.68
C GLN A 343 -3.31 -11.68 14.17
N THR A 344 -3.32 -11.45 12.87
CA THR A 344 -4.18 -10.47 12.20
C THR A 344 -5.37 -11.15 11.52
N GLN A 345 -6.09 -10.44 10.64
CA GLN A 345 -7.14 -11.07 9.82
C GLN A 345 -6.52 -11.94 8.70
N ARG A 346 -5.39 -11.50 8.13
CA ARG A 346 -4.75 -12.08 6.94
C ARG A 346 -3.62 -13.08 7.25
N GLY A 347 -3.06 -13.06 8.45
CA GLY A 347 -1.95 -13.95 8.81
C GLY A 347 -1.35 -13.66 10.19
N TYR A 348 -0.03 -13.64 10.24
CA TYR A 348 0.78 -13.18 11.37
C TYR A 348 1.77 -12.11 10.90
N ARG A 349 2.13 -11.18 11.79
CA ARG A 349 3.22 -10.21 11.61
C ARG A 349 3.97 -9.97 12.91
N ALA A 350 5.17 -9.41 12.84
CA ALA A 350 5.92 -9.03 14.04
C ALA A 350 5.24 -7.84 14.76
N VAL A 351 5.34 -7.75 16.08
CA VAL A 351 4.91 -6.55 16.80
C VAL A 351 5.94 -5.43 16.54
N ALA A 352 5.46 -4.22 16.23
CA ALA A 352 6.30 -3.17 15.63
C ALA A 352 7.55 -2.73 16.42
N ASP A 353 7.60 -2.93 17.74
CA ASP A 353 8.76 -2.64 18.59
C ASP A 353 9.78 -3.80 18.65
N VAL A 354 9.39 -5.01 18.24
CA VAL A 354 10.26 -6.19 18.10
C VAL A 354 11.17 -6.06 16.89
N VAL A 355 10.71 -5.36 15.85
CA VAL A 355 11.46 -5.12 14.61
C VAL A 355 12.82 -4.45 14.85
N PRO A 356 12.92 -3.28 15.52
CA PRO A 356 14.23 -2.68 15.86
C PRO A 356 15.01 -3.52 16.87
N ALA A 357 14.38 -3.99 17.96
CA ALA A 357 15.07 -4.74 19.01
C ALA A 357 15.68 -6.06 18.54
N LEU A 358 15.06 -6.73 17.56
CA LEU A 358 15.65 -7.91 16.93
C LEU A 358 16.79 -7.51 15.99
N ARG A 359 16.66 -6.45 15.17
CA ARG A 359 17.74 -5.95 14.29
C ARG A 359 18.98 -5.47 15.07
N GLU A 360 18.82 -5.01 16.32
CA GLU A 360 19.93 -4.66 17.23
C GLU A 360 20.67 -5.90 17.78
N ARG A 361 19.94 -7.00 18.05
CA ARG A 361 20.50 -8.27 18.54
C ARG A 361 21.07 -9.15 17.43
N ASP A 362 20.39 -9.16 16.29
CA ASP A 362 20.55 -10.07 15.16
C ASP A 362 20.32 -9.26 13.86
N PRO A 363 21.37 -8.59 13.34
CA PRO A 363 21.23 -7.64 12.23
C PRO A 363 21.09 -8.29 10.86
N GLU A 364 21.22 -9.62 10.75
CA GLU A 364 21.15 -10.35 9.49
C GLU A 364 19.67 -10.60 9.09
N PRO A 365 19.18 -10.01 7.98
CA PRO A 365 17.80 -10.25 7.53
C PRO A 365 17.63 -11.68 6.98
N PHE A 366 16.39 -12.06 6.72
CA PHE A 366 16.09 -13.28 5.96
C PHE A 366 16.51 -13.10 4.48
N SER A 367 17.09 -14.12 3.84
CA SER A 367 17.62 -14.01 2.46
C SER A 367 16.57 -13.52 1.47
N VAL A 368 16.96 -12.47 0.74
CA VAL A 368 16.10 -11.80 -0.25
C VAL A 368 15.91 -12.68 -1.48
N GLU A 369 16.92 -13.46 -1.89
CA GLU A 369 16.79 -14.46 -2.96
C GLU A 369 15.72 -15.50 -2.65
N VAL A 370 15.75 -16.09 -1.44
CA VAL A 370 14.80 -17.13 -1.04
C VAL A 370 13.38 -16.57 -0.99
N LEU A 371 13.20 -15.34 -0.51
CA LEU A 371 11.91 -14.64 -0.55
C LEU A 371 11.45 -14.40 -2.00
N CYS A 372 12.33 -13.88 -2.86
CA CYS A 372 11.99 -13.59 -4.26
C CYS A 372 11.71 -14.85 -5.08
N GLU A 373 12.42 -15.95 -4.83
CA GLU A 373 12.19 -17.23 -5.48
C GLU A 373 10.88 -17.88 -5.01
N HIS A 374 10.63 -17.93 -3.69
CA HIS A 374 9.39 -18.45 -3.12
C HIS A 374 8.17 -17.71 -3.64
N PHE A 375 8.13 -16.38 -3.52
CA PHE A 375 6.97 -15.59 -3.94
C PHE A 375 6.77 -15.61 -5.46
N ALA A 376 7.82 -15.50 -6.28
CA ALA A 376 7.67 -15.62 -7.73
C ALA A 376 7.16 -17.01 -8.15
N THR A 377 7.68 -18.07 -7.53
CA THR A 377 7.26 -19.47 -7.77
C THR A 377 5.84 -19.75 -7.27
N TRP A 378 5.38 -19.05 -6.22
CA TRP A 378 4.01 -19.16 -5.72
C TRP A 378 3.00 -18.39 -6.59
N ILE A 379 3.33 -17.16 -7.02
CA ILE A 379 2.47 -16.37 -7.93
C ILE A 379 2.30 -17.10 -9.26
N GLY A 380 3.34 -17.74 -9.78
CA GLY A 380 3.30 -18.51 -11.03
C GLY A 380 2.51 -19.83 -11.00
N ARG A 381 1.82 -20.18 -9.90
CA ARG A 381 1.00 -21.41 -9.82
C ARG A 381 -0.41 -21.13 -10.35
N PRO A 382 -0.97 -21.97 -11.25
CA PRO A 382 -2.35 -21.80 -11.74
C PRO A 382 -3.46 -21.82 -10.67
N ALA A 383 -3.15 -22.28 -9.45
CA ALA A 383 -4.07 -22.27 -8.31
C ALA A 383 -4.04 -20.97 -7.49
N THR A 384 -3.07 -20.07 -7.72
CA THR A 384 -2.91 -18.82 -6.96
C THR A 384 -3.83 -17.74 -7.53
N THR A 385 -4.83 -17.34 -6.75
CA THR A 385 -5.84 -16.36 -7.19
C THR A 385 -5.38 -14.91 -7.01
N ALA A 386 -5.97 -13.99 -7.80
CA ALA A 386 -5.75 -12.55 -7.68
C ALA A 386 -5.99 -11.99 -6.26
N ALA A 387 -6.98 -12.55 -5.54
CA ALA A 387 -7.26 -12.18 -4.15
C ALA A 387 -6.16 -12.61 -3.17
N GLN A 388 -5.53 -13.78 -3.38
CA GLN A 388 -4.40 -14.22 -2.56
C GLN A 388 -3.15 -13.36 -2.82
N VAL A 389 -2.91 -12.92 -4.06
CA VAL A 389 -1.80 -12.00 -4.37
C VAL A 389 -2.06 -10.60 -3.77
N GLU A 390 -3.30 -10.11 -3.73
CA GLU A 390 -3.67 -8.90 -2.98
C GLU A 390 -3.45 -9.06 -1.47
N GLN A 391 -3.82 -10.21 -0.91
CA GLN A 391 -3.70 -10.50 0.52
C GLN A 391 -2.26 -10.28 1.02
N HIS A 392 -1.27 -10.68 0.21
CA HIS A 392 0.16 -10.54 0.50
C HIS A 392 0.85 -9.39 -0.26
N GLY A 393 0.08 -8.48 -0.87
CA GLY A 393 0.63 -7.38 -1.67
C GLY A 393 1.66 -6.52 -0.92
N ARG A 394 1.45 -6.27 0.38
CA ARG A 394 2.43 -5.54 1.22
C ARG A 394 3.71 -6.35 1.50
N ALA A 395 3.64 -7.68 1.57
CA ALA A 395 4.84 -8.51 1.66
C ALA A 395 5.64 -8.46 0.35
N LEU A 396 4.96 -8.47 -0.79
CA LEU A 396 5.59 -8.31 -2.11
C LEU A 396 6.22 -6.92 -2.28
N GLU A 397 5.61 -5.86 -1.74
CA GLU A 397 6.25 -4.53 -1.67
C GLU A 397 7.56 -4.59 -0.89
N VAL A 398 7.54 -5.15 0.32
CA VAL A 398 8.75 -5.22 1.17
C VAL A 398 9.85 -6.08 0.52
N VAL A 399 9.50 -7.20 -0.10
CA VAL A 399 10.45 -8.06 -0.82
C VAL A 399 11.08 -7.33 -2.01
N ALA A 400 10.32 -6.51 -2.76
CA ALA A 400 10.87 -5.66 -3.80
C ALA A 400 11.75 -4.52 -3.24
N GLU A 401 11.30 -3.84 -2.17
CA GLU A 401 12.11 -2.81 -1.46
C GLU A 401 13.44 -3.39 -0.93
N LEU A 402 13.45 -4.66 -0.48
CA LEU A 402 14.65 -5.36 -0.01
C LEU A 402 15.59 -5.72 -1.18
N ALA A 403 15.05 -6.20 -2.29
CA ALA A 403 15.85 -6.52 -3.48
C ALA A 403 16.53 -5.29 -4.09
N GLU A 404 15.89 -4.12 -4.08
CA GLU A 404 16.56 -2.86 -4.45
C GLU A 404 17.67 -2.47 -3.46
N ARG A 405 17.43 -2.63 -2.14
CA ARG A 405 18.43 -2.31 -1.09
C ARG A 405 19.67 -3.19 -1.13
N ASP A 406 19.52 -4.47 -1.50
CA ASP A 406 20.62 -5.42 -1.68
C ASP A 406 21.40 -5.18 -2.99
N GLY A 407 20.96 -4.25 -3.85
CA GLY A 407 21.56 -4.00 -5.16
C GLY A 407 21.20 -5.07 -6.21
N ARG A 408 20.04 -5.70 -6.06
CA ARG A 408 19.55 -6.85 -6.86
C ARG A 408 18.27 -6.52 -7.64
N PRO A 409 18.29 -5.48 -8.49
CA PRO A 409 17.08 -5.00 -9.16
C PRO A 409 16.43 -6.06 -10.05
N GLU A 410 17.18 -7.05 -10.54
CA GLU A 410 16.66 -8.18 -11.32
C GLU A 410 15.66 -9.05 -10.54
N LEU A 411 15.77 -9.10 -9.20
CA LEU A 411 14.85 -9.82 -8.32
C LEU A 411 13.58 -8.99 -8.05
N ALA A 412 13.72 -7.68 -7.84
CA ALA A 412 12.58 -6.76 -7.74
C ALA A 412 11.74 -6.77 -9.02
N VAL A 413 12.39 -6.68 -10.20
CA VAL A 413 11.73 -6.81 -11.51
C VAL A 413 10.97 -8.14 -11.61
N ARG A 414 11.58 -9.26 -11.21
CA ARG A 414 10.95 -10.59 -11.25
C ARG A 414 9.67 -10.64 -10.43
N ILE A 415 9.70 -10.13 -9.19
CA ILE A 415 8.54 -10.10 -8.29
C ILE A 415 7.44 -9.19 -8.82
N VAL A 416 7.76 -7.96 -9.24
CA VAL A 416 6.75 -7.01 -9.74
C VAL A 416 6.15 -7.48 -11.08
N ARG A 417 6.96 -8.06 -11.98
CA ARG A 417 6.46 -8.67 -13.24
C ARG A 417 5.50 -9.83 -12.97
N ALA A 418 5.77 -10.67 -11.97
CA ALA A 418 4.90 -11.77 -11.60
C ALA A 418 3.60 -11.29 -10.92
N ALA A 419 3.69 -10.36 -9.97
CA ALA A 419 2.54 -9.89 -9.19
C ALA A 419 1.58 -8.99 -9.98
N SER A 420 2.09 -8.16 -10.89
CA SER A 420 1.33 -7.12 -11.59
C SER A 420 0.05 -7.63 -12.28
N PRO A 421 0.06 -8.73 -13.07
CA PRO A 421 -1.15 -9.26 -13.70
C PRO A 421 -2.22 -9.80 -12.74
N ALA A 422 -1.84 -10.15 -11.50
CA ALA A 422 -2.77 -10.61 -10.47
C ALA A 422 -3.36 -9.42 -9.69
N LEU A 423 -2.55 -8.42 -9.34
CA LEU A 423 -3.02 -7.20 -8.67
C LEU A 423 -3.89 -6.32 -9.58
N ALA A 424 -3.61 -6.27 -10.89
CA ALA A 424 -4.51 -5.63 -11.86
C ALA A 424 -5.92 -6.25 -11.85
N ARG A 425 -6.01 -7.57 -11.61
CA ARG A 425 -7.27 -8.32 -11.50
C ARG A 425 -7.91 -8.28 -10.11
N SER A 426 -7.19 -7.86 -9.06
CA SER A 426 -7.74 -7.74 -7.70
C SER A 426 -8.55 -6.45 -7.48
N LEU A 427 -8.60 -5.56 -8.48
CA LEU A 427 -9.26 -4.25 -8.43
C LEU A 427 -8.65 -3.27 -7.41
N ARG A 428 -7.60 -3.66 -6.68
CA ARG A 428 -6.88 -2.81 -5.72
C ARG A 428 -5.75 -2.07 -6.43
N PHE A 429 -6.16 -1.02 -7.15
CA PHE A 429 -5.28 -0.23 -8.00
C PHE A 429 -4.26 0.62 -7.21
N GLY A 430 -4.39 0.75 -5.88
CA GLY A 430 -3.36 1.30 -5.01
C GLY A 430 -2.17 0.35 -4.88
N VAL A 431 -2.37 -0.84 -4.30
CA VAL A 431 -1.30 -1.85 -4.13
C VAL A 431 -0.66 -2.30 -5.46
N TRP A 432 -1.44 -2.43 -6.54
CA TRP A 432 -0.90 -2.65 -7.89
C TRP A 432 0.07 -1.53 -8.29
N GLY A 433 -0.34 -0.30 -8.02
CA GLY A 433 0.44 0.90 -8.23
C GLY A 433 1.77 0.92 -7.50
N ARG A 434 1.76 0.73 -6.18
CA ARG A 434 2.97 0.81 -5.37
C ARG A 434 4.02 -0.23 -5.78
N LEU A 435 3.59 -1.41 -6.25
CA LEU A 435 4.50 -2.36 -6.89
C LEU A 435 5.03 -1.89 -8.25
N LEU A 436 4.18 -1.32 -9.12
CA LEU A 436 4.66 -0.75 -10.40
C LEU A 436 5.62 0.43 -10.19
N ASP A 437 5.42 1.22 -9.15
CA ASP A 437 6.25 2.37 -8.77
C ASP A 437 7.63 1.94 -8.25
N LEU A 438 7.77 0.70 -7.73
CA LEU A 438 9.05 0.02 -7.43
C LEU A 438 9.63 -0.71 -8.66
N GLY A 439 8.79 -1.33 -9.49
CA GLY A 439 9.25 -2.11 -10.63
C GLY A 439 9.93 -1.29 -11.73
N LEU A 440 9.43 -0.08 -12.01
CA LEU A 440 9.98 0.79 -13.04
C LEU A 440 11.45 1.21 -12.79
N PRO A 441 11.85 1.77 -11.63
CA PRO A 441 13.25 2.09 -11.35
C PRO A 441 14.13 0.83 -11.31
N ALA A 442 13.66 -0.27 -10.71
CA ALA A 442 14.38 -1.55 -10.75
C ALA A 442 14.65 -2.02 -12.19
N ALA A 443 13.67 -1.92 -13.11
CA ALA A 443 13.86 -2.29 -14.51
C ALA A 443 14.87 -1.40 -15.25
N GLN A 444 14.94 -0.11 -14.89
CA GLN A 444 15.94 0.82 -15.42
C GLN A 444 17.35 0.48 -14.91
N LEU A 445 17.49 0.17 -13.61
CA LEU A 445 18.77 -0.22 -12.99
C LEU A 445 19.27 -1.59 -13.50
N ALA A 446 18.38 -2.55 -13.71
CA ALA A 446 18.68 -3.87 -14.29
C ALA A 446 18.93 -3.82 -15.81
N GLY A 447 18.64 -2.70 -16.47
CA GLY A 447 18.73 -2.56 -17.92
C GLY A 447 17.68 -3.34 -18.72
N ASP A 448 16.65 -3.91 -18.07
CA ASP A 448 15.59 -4.67 -18.74
C ASP A 448 14.62 -3.72 -19.45
N ARG A 449 14.98 -3.40 -20.70
CA ARG A 449 14.18 -2.56 -21.60
C ARG A 449 12.76 -3.08 -21.84
N ARG A 450 12.51 -4.40 -21.71
CA ARG A 450 11.15 -4.98 -21.88
C ARG A 450 10.33 -4.78 -20.61
N ALA A 451 10.93 -4.96 -19.42
CA ALA A 451 10.27 -4.61 -18.16
C ALA A 451 10.00 -3.10 -18.05
N VAL A 452 10.92 -2.23 -18.49
CA VAL A 452 10.67 -0.77 -18.56
C VAL A 452 9.45 -0.49 -19.45
N ALA A 453 9.40 -1.03 -20.67
CA ALA A 453 8.26 -0.85 -21.57
C ALA A 453 6.92 -1.35 -20.97
N TYR A 454 6.95 -2.49 -20.27
CA TYR A 454 5.79 -3.04 -19.57
C TYR A 454 5.35 -2.19 -18.37
N PHE A 455 6.25 -1.78 -17.48
CA PHE A 455 5.88 -0.98 -16.31
C PHE A 455 5.37 0.41 -16.69
N THR A 456 5.97 1.06 -17.70
CA THR A 456 5.43 2.30 -18.26
C THR A 456 4.03 2.09 -18.87
N HIS A 457 3.79 0.96 -19.55
CA HIS A 457 2.47 0.57 -20.07
C HIS A 457 1.45 0.45 -18.92
N GLU A 458 1.71 -0.42 -17.94
CA GLU A 458 0.76 -0.70 -16.86
C GLU A 458 0.51 0.50 -15.94
N GLN A 459 1.51 1.35 -15.67
CA GLN A 459 1.29 2.62 -14.96
C GLN A 459 0.38 3.57 -15.77
N GLY A 460 0.50 3.57 -17.10
CA GLY A 460 -0.40 4.31 -18.00
C GLY A 460 -1.84 3.78 -17.96
N ILE A 461 -2.01 2.46 -17.94
CA ILE A 461 -3.33 1.81 -17.78
C ILE A 461 -3.91 2.13 -16.40
N ARG A 462 -3.18 1.91 -15.30
CA ARG A 462 -3.59 2.32 -13.94
C ARG A 462 -4.01 3.79 -13.90
N SER A 463 -3.25 4.68 -14.55
CA SER A 463 -3.56 6.10 -14.62
C SER A 463 -4.86 6.39 -15.37
N LEU A 464 -5.20 5.63 -16.41
CA LEU A 464 -6.48 5.72 -17.10
C LEU A 464 -7.64 5.24 -16.19
N LEU A 465 -7.50 4.06 -15.56
CA LEU A 465 -8.54 3.47 -14.71
C LEU A 465 -8.83 4.32 -13.46
N THR A 466 -7.80 4.93 -12.88
CA THR A 466 -7.89 5.85 -11.72
C THR A 466 -8.20 7.30 -12.10
N GLY A 467 -8.50 7.59 -13.38
CA GLY A 467 -8.90 8.92 -13.84
C GLY A 467 -7.79 9.98 -13.90
N ARG A 468 -6.52 9.60 -13.72
CA ARG A 468 -5.32 10.46 -13.81
C ARG A 468 -4.95 10.76 -15.27
N ARG A 469 -5.90 11.35 -16.01
CA ARG A 469 -5.90 11.51 -17.50
C ARG A 469 -4.58 12.01 -18.10
N VAL A 470 -4.00 13.08 -17.54
CA VAL A 470 -2.75 13.66 -18.07
C VAL A 470 -1.59 12.68 -17.97
N MET A 471 -1.48 11.95 -16.85
CA MET A 471 -0.44 10.93 -16.65
C MET A 471 -0.66 9.73 -17.58
N ALA A 472 -1.92 9.32 -17.79
CA ALA A 472 -2.28 8.27 -18.74
C ALA A 472 -1.86 8.62 -20.19
N ALA A 473 -2.09 9.86 -20.64
CA ALA A 473 -1.67 10.30 -21.98
C ALA A 473 -0.14 10.19 -22.18
N VAL A 474 0.63 10.69 -21.21
CA VAL A 474 2.10 10.68 -21.26
C VAL A 474 2.63 9.25 -21.26
N LEU A 475 2.24 8.44 -20.27
CA LEU A 475 2.76 7.09 -20.09
C LEU A 475 2.35 6.14 -21.23
N LEU A 476 1.11 6.20 -21.72
CA LEU A 476 0.68 5.35 -22.84
C LEU A 476 1.34 5.77 -24.16
N THR A 477 1.61 7.07 -24.36
CA THR A 477 2.40 7.54 -25.51
C THR A 477 3.84 7.03 -25.44
N GLU A 478 4.48 7.13 -24.27
CA GLU A 478 5.85 6.64 -24.06
C GLU A 478 5.93 5.12 -24.22
N ALA A 479 5.04 4.36 -23.57
CA ALA A 479 4.95 2.90 -23.71
C ALA A 479 4.80 2.49 -25.19
N ALA A 480 3.93 3.16 -25.95
CA ALA A 480 3.77 2.88 -27.37
C ALA A 480 5.05 3.13 -28.20
N VAL A 481 5.92 4.06 -27.78
CA VAL A 481 7.25 4.30 -28.38
C VAL A 481 8.28 3.27 -27.91
N LEU A 482 8.29 2.91 -26.63
CA LEU A 482 9.17 1.89 -26.06
C LEU A 482 8.94 0.51 -26.71
N TRP A 483 7.69 0.07 -26.84
CA TRP A 483 7.34 -1.18 -27.52
C TRP A 483 7.72 -1.17 -29.00
N ARG A 484 7.50 -0.05 -29.73
CA ARG A 484 8.01 0.12 -31.11
C ARG A 484 9.53 0.00 -31.21
N ARG A 485 10.28 0.55 -30.25
CA ARG A 485 11.75 0.43 -30.17
C ARG A 485 12.25 -0.98 -29.81
N LEU A 486 11.36 -1.89 -29.42
CA LEU A 486 11.63 -3.31 -29.17
C LEU A 486 11.11 -4.21 -30.31
N GLY A 487 10.46 -3.65 -31.34
CA GLY A 487 9.78 -4.41 -32.40
C GLY A 487 8.45 -5.05 -31.99
N ASP A 488 7.95 -4.76 -30.77
CA ASP A 488 6.73 -5.36 -30.25
C ASP A 488 5.49 -4.61 -30.75
N VAL A 489 4.97 -5.06 -31.90
CA VAL A 489 3.79 -4.47 -32.56
C VAL A 489 2.53 -4.64 -31.71
N HIS A 490 2.40 -5.73 -30.93
CA HIS A 490 1.25 -5.97 -30.07
C HIS A 490 1.22 -4.98 -28.90
N GLY A 491 2.31 -4.86 -28.14
CA GLY A 491 2.40 -3.91 -27.02
C GLY A 491 2.30 -2.45 -27.47
N ALA A 492 2.81 -2.12 -28.65
CA ALA A 492 2.68 -0.78 -29.23
C ALA A 492 1.24 -0.44 -29.63
N ASN A 493 0.53 -1.38 -30.26
CA ASN A 493 -0.87 -1.21 -30.64
C ASN A 493 -1.81 -1.24 -29.42
N ALA A 494 -1.50 -2.03 -28.39
CA ALA A 494 -2.23 -2.05 -27.12
C ALA A 494 -2.13 -0.70 -26.40
N ALA A 495 -0.92 -0.15 -26.25
CA ALA A 495 -0.71 1.16 -25.61
C ALA A 495 -1.40 2.31 -26.38
N ALA A 496 -1.28 2.34 -27.72
CA ALA A 496 -1.99 3.32 -28.55
C ALA A 496 -3.52 3.13 -28.52
N GLY A 497 -3.97 1.88 -28.49
CA GLY A 497 -5.37 1.47 -28.37
C GLY A 497 -5.99 1.76 -27.00
N ALA A 498 -5.19 1.94 -25.95
CA ALA A 498 -5.62 2.49 -24.68
C ALA A 498 -5.61 4.04 -24.69
N HIS A 499 -4.59 4.66 -25.31
CA HIS A 499 -4.43 6.12 -25.35
C HIS A 499 -5.63 6.86 -25.97
N GLN A 500 -6.27 6.29 -27.00
CA GLN A 500 -7.48 6.86 -27.63
C GLN A 500 -8.67 7.08 -26.66
N TYR A 501 -8.68 6.42 -25.49
CA TYR A 501 -9.72 6.59 -24.47
C TYR A 501 -9.37 7.61 -23.39
N VAL A 502 -8.17 8.22 -23.43
CA VAL A 502 -7.85 9.35 -22.56
C VAL A 502 -8.66 10.57 -23.01
N PRO A 503 -9.56 11.14 -22.20
CA PRO A 503 -10.46 12.20 -22.65
C PRO A 503 -9.71 13.50 -22.99
N SER A 504 -9.75 13.89 -24.27
CA SER A 504 -9.11 15.09 -24.79
C SER A 504 -9.73 16.39 -24.26
N HIS A 505 -8.95 17.21 -23.56
CA HIS A 505 -9.37 18.53 -23.07
C HIS A 505 -9.80 19.52 -24.18
N ALA A 506 -9.39 19.29 -25.43
CA ALA A 506 -9.66 20.18 -26.57
C ALA A 506 -11.14 20.30 -26.95
N ALA A 507 -11.99 19.31 -26.63
CA ALA A 507 -13.38 19.25 -27.11
C ALA A 507 -14.26 20.42 -26.62
N ASN A 508 -13.99 20.96 -25.42
CA ASN A 508 -14.77 22.05 -24.84
C ASN A 508 -14.19 23.45 -25.11
N ALA A 509 -13.14 23.57 -25.94
CA ALA A 509 -12.44 24.83 -26.22
C ALA A 509 -12.66 25.37 -27.65
N GLN A 510 -13.41 24.65 -28.50
CA GLN A 510 -13.69 25.06 -29.89
C GLN A 510 -15.13 25.57 -30.12
N GLY A 511 -15.95 25.62 -29.07
CA GLY A 511 -17.15 26.45 -29.08
C GLY A 511 -16.79 27.90 -28.77
N THR A 512 -17.00 28.81 -29.72
CA THR A 512 -16.75 30.27 -29.62
C THR A 512 -15.32 30.75 -29.91
N LEU A 513 -14.84 30.55 -31.14
CA LEU A 513 -13.95 31.54 -31.79
C LEU A 513 -14.47 31.90 -33.18
N LEU A 514 -14.24 33.16 -33.57
CA LEU A 514 -14.95 33.80 -34.67
C LEU A 514 -14.57 33.27 -36.07
N GLN A 515 -15.58 33.20 -36.93
CA GLN A 515 -15.48 33.10 -38.38
C GLN A 515 -14.81 34.36 -38.96
N PRO A 516 -13.72 34.23 -39.75
CA PRO A 516 -13.22 35.29 -40.62
C PRO A 516 -13.76 35.09 -42.05
N ASP A 517 -14.28 36.17 -42.66
CA ASP A 517 -14.72 36.14 -44.06
C ASP A 517 -13.57 36.42 -45.06
N GLY A 518 -13.66 35.79 -46.23
CA GLY A 518 -12.76 36.00 -47.38
C GLY A 518 -11.49 35.13 -47.39
N GLY A 519 -10.95 34.76 -48.55
CA GLY A 519 -11.47 34.98 -49.91
C GLY A 519 -10.41 34.68 -50.98
N ALA A 520 -10.65 33.65 -51.82
CA ALA A 520 -9.69 33.08 -52.78
C ALA A 520 -8.43 32.44 -52.13
N SER A 521 -7.70 31.53 -52.78
CA SER A 521 -7.80 31.06 -54.17
C SER A 521 -7.79 29.53 -54.27
N ARG A 522 -8.40 28.99 -55.34
CA ARG A 522 -8.39 27.54 -55.64
C ARG A 522 -7.36 27.23 -56.71
N LEU A 523 -6.50 26.24 -56.46
CA LEU A 523 -5.89 25.43 -57.52
C LEU A 523 -6.55 24.04 -57.46
N ALA A 524 -7.15 23.63 -58.57
CA ALA A 524 -7.91 22.38 -58.65
C ALA A 524 -7.07 21.26 -59.27
N SER A 525 -7.19 20.05 -58.73
CA SER A 525 -6.88 18.83 -59.47
C SER A 525 -8.07 18.45 -60.36
N SER A 526 -7.78 17.91 -61.54
CA SER A 526 -8.75 17.67 -62.61
C SER A 526 -9.45 16.30 -62.51
N GLY A 527 -10.78 16.30 -62.62
CA GLY A 527 -11.59 15.14 -62.99
C GLY A 527 -12.54 15.50 -64.14
N PRO A 528 -12.84 14.60 -65.10
CA PRO A 528 -13.50 14.98 -66.34
C PRO A 528 -15.03 15.14 -66.27
N THR A 529 -15.50 16.20 -66.93
CA THR A 529 -16.79 16.38 -67.64
C THR A 529 -17.33 15.12 -68.34
N ALA A 530 -18.63 14.92 -68.61
CA ALA A 530 -19.91 15.63 -68.41
C ALA A 530 -21.05 14.66 -68.92
N PRO A 531 -22.34 15.01 -69.22
CA PRO A 531 -23.07 16.28 -69.06
C PRO A 531 -24.51 16.19 -68.45
N ASP A 532 -25.08 17.35 -68.15
CA ASP A 532 -26.54 17.64 -67.99
C ASP A 532 -27.12 18.05 -69.40
N PRO A 533 -28.44 18.20 -69.70
CA PRO A 533 -29.36 19.07 -68.92
C PRO A 533 -30.90 18.79 -68.93
N SER A 534 -31.58 19.25 -67.86
CA SER A 534 -32.81 20.09 -67.87
C SER A 534 -34.24 19.57 -68.23
N THR A 535 -35.20 20.05 -67.41
CA THR A 535 -36.61 20.47 -67.71
C THR A 535 -37.72 19.42 -67.96
N ALA A 536 -39.01 19.63 -67.58
CA ALA A 536 -39.70 20.75 -66.89
C ALA A 536 -41.04 20.32 -66.21
N HIS A 537 -41.72 21.29 -65.57
CA HIS A 537 -43.07 21.28 -64.93
C HIS A 537 -43.14 20.63 -63.52
N ALA A 538 -43.69 21.22 -62.43
CA ALA A 538 -44.79 22.19 -62.18
C ALA A 538 -46.19 21.53 -62.10
N ALA A 539 -47.10 21.87 -61.16
CA ALA A 539 -47.08 22.93 -60.13
C ALA A 539 -47.97 22.63 -58.89
N GLY A 540 -47.63 23.26 -57.75
CA GLY A 540 -48.57 23.81 -56.75
C GLY A 540 -49.40 22.87 -55.84
N ALA A 541 -50.04 23.37 -54.77
CA ALA A 541 -49.81 24.61 -54.00
C ALA A 541 -50.57 24.57 -52.64
N HIS A 542 -49.96 25.13 -51.58
CA HIS A 542 -50.53 25.37 -50.22
C HIS A 542 -51.02 24.15 -49.41
N GLY A 543 -50.98 24.13 -48.07
CA GLY A 543 -50.32 25.05 -47.13
C GLY A 543 -50.98 25.03 -45.72
N THR A 544 -50.19 25.32 -44.67
CA THR A 544 -50.61 25.63 -43.27
C THR A 544 -51.37 24.55 -42.47
N ALA A 545 -51.34 24.49 -41.12
CA ALA A 545 -50.38 24.98 -40.11
C ALA A 545 -50.73 24.39 -38.71
N ALA A 546 -49.86 24.67 -37.72
CA ALA A 546 -50.17 24.80 -36.28
C ALA A 546 -50.52 23.55 -35.43
N HIS A 547 -49.62 23.26 -34.48
CA HIS A 547 -49.97 22.73 -33.14
C HIS A 547 -50.91 23.71 -32.38
N PRO A 548 -51.61 23.28 -31.32
CA PRO A 548 -51.00 23.37 -29.97
C PRO A 548 -51.35 22.20 -29.01
N SER A 549 -50.70 22.21 -27.84
CA SER A 549 -50.82 21.23 -26.76
C SER A 549 -51.90 21.55 -25.72
N GLY A 550 -52.39 20.53 -25.01
CA GLY A 550 -53.08 20.62 -23.72
C GLY A 550 -53.06 19.25 -23.04
N THR A 551 -52.37 18.99 -21.91
CA THR A 551 -52.50 19.47 -20.51
C THR A 551 -53.35 18.58 -19.60
N THR A 552 -52.77 18.26 -18.44
CA THR A 552 -53.38 17.94 -17.12
C THR A 552 -54.07 16.59 -16.83
N THR A 553 -53.61 16.03 -15.69
CA THR A 553 -54.32 15.27 -14.62
C THR A 553 -54.76 13.80 -14.80
N ASP A 554 -54.06 12.96 -14.01
CA ASP A 554 -54.50 11.85 -13.12
C ASP A 554 -55.94 11.98 -12.53
N PRO A 555 -56.59 10.96 -11.90
CA PRO A 555 -56.05 9.65 -11.46
C PRO A 555 -56.96 8.41 -11.64
N GLY A 556 -56.49 7.23 -11.17
CA GLY A 556 -57.33 6.40 -10.28
C GLY A 556 -57.83 5.01 -10.75
N THR A 557 -57.13 3.96 -10.30
CA THR A 557 -57.68 2.79 -9.58
C THR A 557 -58.95 2.06 -10.08
N THR A 558 -58.76 0.86 -10.68
CA THR A 558 -59.42 -0.45 -10.40
C THR A 558 -59.05 -1.41 -11.55
N ALA A 559 -58.43 -2.59 -11.37
CA ALA A 559 -58.80 -3.77 -10.58
C ALA A 559 -60.03 -4.52 -11.11
N HIS A 560 -59.83 -5.49 -12.02
CA HIS A 560 -60.36 -6.87 -11.87
C HIS A 560 -59.79 -7.90 -12.86
N THR A 561 -59.07 -8.88 -12.29
CA THR A 561 -59.14 -10.34 -12.49
C THR A 561 -60.02 -10.93 -13.62
N THR A 562 -59.51 -11.91 -14.41
CA THR A 562 -59.87 -13.36 -14.34
C THR A 562 -59.64 -14.21 -15.64
N ALA A 563 -58.82 -15.27 -15.51
CA ALA A 563 -58.85 -16.60 -16.19
C ALA A 563 -58.51 -16.81 -17.70
N ALA A 564 -58.32 -18.13 -18.01
CA ALA A 564 -58.13 -18.81 -19.30
C ALA A 564 -56.93 -18.36 -20.16
N GLN A 565 -55.78 -19.04 -20.17
CA GLN A 565 -55.49 -20.45 -20.51
C GLN A 565 -55.98 -20.89 -21.91
N HIS A 566 -55.03 -21.08 -22.82
CA HIS A 566 -54.85 -22.42 -23.39
C HIS A 566 -53.38 -22.68 -23.73
N THR A 567 -52.97 -23.95 -23.64
CA THR A 567 -51.60 -24.42 -23.87
C THR A 567 -51.50 -25.20 -25.19
N THR A 568 -50.33 -25.12 -25.82
CA THR A 568 -49.64 -26.30 -26.39
C THR A 568 -48.14 -26.01 -26.40
N ALA A 569 -47.34 -27.00 -26.07
CA ALA A 569 -45.89 -26.95 -26.11
C ALA A 569 -45.35 -28.03 -27.05
N THR A 570 -44.11 -27.89 -27.50
CA THR A 570 -43.19 -29.03 -27.67
C THR A 570 -41.78 -28.51 -27.43
N ALA A 571 -40.99 -29.28 -26.68
CA ALA A 571 -39.57 -29.05 -26.46
C ALA A 571 -38.84 -30.38 -26.63
N HIS A 572 -37.53 -30.34 -26.89
CA HIS A 572 -36.68 -31.51 -26.73
C HIS A 572 -35.57 -31.21 -25.73
N THR A 573 -35.30 -32.20 -24.86
CA THR A 573 -34.47 -32.06 -23.66
C THR A 573 -33.74 -33.38 -23.41
N THR A 574 -32.50 -33.28 -22.95
CA THR A 574 -31.74 -34.33 -22.24
C THR A 574 -30.88 -33.60 -21.20
N ALA A 575 -30.97 -33.78 -19.87
CA ALA A 575 -31.23 -34.95 -19.00
C ALA A 575 -30.09 -35.98 -19.00
N THR A 576 -29.71 -36.64 -17.90
CA THR A 576 -30.21 -36.68 -16.48
C THR A 576 -29.09 -36.26 -15.48
N THR A 577 -29.05 -36.42 -14.14
CA THR A 577 -29.87 -36.99 -13.02
C THR A 577 -29.39 -36.25 -11.73
N HIS A 578 -30.17 -35.87 -10.71
CA HIS A 578 -30.80 -36.64 -9.60
C HIS A 578 -29.82 -37.53 -8.79
N THR A 579 -29.84 -37.64 -7.44
CA THR A 579 -30.72 -37.13 -6.33
C THR A 579 -29.89 -37.10 -5.01
N THR A 580 -30.28 -36.72 -3.78
CA THR A 580 -31.55 -36.40 -3.03
C THR A 580 -31.18 -35.37 -1.91
N ALA A 581 -32.06 -34.53 -1.34
CA ALA A 581 -33.05 -34.73 -0.26
C ALA A 581 -32.51 -35.34 1.08
N THR A 582 -32.91 -34.92 2.29
CA THR A 582 -34.13 -34.16 2.70
C THR A 582 -33.84 -33.22 3.91
N ALA A 583 -34.72 -32.24 4.19
CA ALA A 583 -34.59 -31.25 5.28
C ALA A 583 -35.40 -31.61 6.54
N HIS A 584 -35.27 -30.83 7.64
CA HIS A 584 -36.38 -30.00 8.18
C HIS A 584 -36.07 -29.15 9.44
N THR A 585 -36.75 -28.00 9.50
CA THR A 585 -37.18 -27.21 10.68
C THR A 585 -36.16 -26.52 11.60
N ALA A 586 -36.61 -25.41 12.20
CA ALA A 586 -35.85 -24.58 13.13
C ALA A 586 -36.59 -24.44 14.48
N ALA A 587 -35.85 -24.31 15.57
CA ALA A 587 -36.37 -23.88 16.87
C ALA A 587 -35.28 -23.25 17.74
N ALA A 588 -35.67 -22.17 18.41
CA ALA A 588 -35.11 -21.65 19.66
C ALA A 588 -36.32 -21.33 20.57
N PRO A 589 -36.19 -21.03 21.89
CA PRO A 589 -34.96 -20.85 22.68
C PRO A 589 -34.95 -21.58 24.05
N HIS A 590 -33.80 -21.59 24.75
CA HIS A 590 -33.67 -21.21 26.18
C HIS A 590 -32.21 -21.31 26.68
N ALA A 591 -31.94 -20.81 27.89
CA ALA A 591 -30.61 -20.72 28.50
C ALA A 591 -30.52 -21.47 29.84
N ALA A 592 -29.33 -21.97 30.20
CA ALA A 592 -28.95 -22.30 31.58
C ALA A 592 -27.43 -22.42 31.79
N ASN A 593 -27.04 -22.20 33.05
CA ASN A 593 -25.69 -22.10 33.63
C ASN A 593 -24.60 -23.13 33.29
N ALA A 594 -23.37 -22.60 33.32
CA ALA A 594 -22.18 -23.08 34.05
C ALA A 594 -22.16 -24.48 34.69
N GLY A 595 -21.03 -25.19 34.49
CA GLY A 595 -20.59 -26.33 35.31
C GLY A 595 -19.09 -26.59 35.13
N ALA A 596 -18.33 -26.62 36.23
CA ALA A 596 -16.89 -26.90 36.21
C ALA A 596 -16.61 -28.37 36.54
N ALA A 597 -15.53 -28.93 35.98
CA ALA A 597 -15.00 -30.24 36.34
C ALA A 597 -13.47 -30.21 36.43
N LYS A 598 -12.90 -30.92 37.41
CA LYS A 598 -11.46 -31.00 37.70
C LYS A 598 -11.14 -32.41 38.20
N ALA A 599 -9.87 -32.82 38.01
CA ALA A 599 -9.32 -34.14 38.34
C ALA A 599 -9.77 -35.28 37.38
N GLY A 600 -9.02 -36.38 37.26
CA GLY A 600 -7.81 -36.74 38.02
C GLY A 600 -6.79 -37.56 37.22
N ALA A 601 -5.60 -37.75 37.81
CA ALA A 601 -4.51 -38.51 37.20
C ALA A 601 -4.55 -40.00 37.59
N ALA A 602 -4.14 -40.86 36.65
CA ALA A 602 -3.79 -42.26 36.90
C ALA A 602 -2.51 -42.60 36.09
N LYS A 603 -1.69 -43.52 36.61
CA LYS A 603 -0.43 -43.95 35.99
C LYS A 603 -0.46 -45.45 35.64
N THR A 604 0.53 -45.85 34.85
CA THR A 604 1.01 -47.24 34.62
C THR A 604 0.25 -48.07 33.59
N GLY A 605 0.98 -48.96 32.90
CA GLY A 605 0.48 -49.84 31.82
C GLY A 605 1.46 -49.93 30.66
N ALA A 606 2.56 -50.70 30.81
CA ALA A 606 3.58 -50.83 29.77
C ALA A 606 3.35 -52.06 28.87
N ALA A 607 3.53 -51.90 27.56
CA ALA A 607 3.65 -52.98 26.57
C ALA A 607 4.83 -52.70 25.63
N LYS A 608 5.31 -53.71 24.89
CA LYS A 608 6.71 -53.74 24.41
C LYS A 608 6.85 -54.41 23.03
N ALA A 609 7.92 -53.99 22.33
CA ALA A 609 8.59 -54.64 21.19
C ALA A 609 8.04 -54.37 19.78
N GLY A 610 8.99 -54.23 18.84
CA GLY A 610 8.78 -53.85 17.43
C GLY A 610 10.08 -53.29 16.84
N ALA A 611 11.18 -54.03 16.93
CA ALA A 611 12.53 -53.52 16.66
C ALA A 611 13.10 -53.95 15.30
N ALA A 612 13.76 -53.02 14.59
CA ALA A 612 14.59 -53.32 13.43
C ALA A 612 15.98 -52.67 13.58
N LYS A 613 17.02 -53.49 13.39
CA LYS A 613 18.45 -53.13 13.24
C LYS A 613 18.74 -52.84 11.75
N ALA A 614 19.87 -52.26 11.33
CA ALA A 614 20.92 -51.44 11.96
C ALA A 614 21.86 -50.89 10.86
N GLY A 615 22.70 -49.91 11.19
CA GLY A 615 23.88 -49.53 10.41
C GLY A 615 24.87 -48.76 11.30
N ALA A 616 26.13 -49.18 11.39
CA ALA A 616 27.06 -48.64 12.40
C ALA A 616 28.55 -48.75 12.06
N ALA A 617 29.26 -47.62 12.22
CA ALA A 617 30.68 -47.51 12.60
C ALA A 617 30.81 -46.19 13.40
N LYS A 618 31.40 -46.08 14.60
CA LYS A 618 32.75 -46.45 15.11
C LYS A 618 33.91 -45.73 14.40
N ALA A 619 34.90 -45.14 15.09
CA ALA A 619 35.12 -44.99 16.54
C ALA A 619 36.13 -43.85 16.85
N GLY A 620 36.15 -43.35 18.09
CA GLY A 620 37.22 -42.44 18.58
C GLY A 620 37.02 -41.98 20.03
N ALA A 621 37.78 -42.56 20.96
CA ALA A 621 37.96 -42.07 22.35
C ALA A 621 39.44 -41.66 22.53
N ALA A 622 39.93 -40.99 23.58
CA ALA A 622 39.42 -40.63 24.91
C ALA A 622 40.05 -39.24 25.30
N LYS A 623 40.18 -38.72 26.54
CA LYS A 623 40.11 -39.26 27.91
C LYS A 623 39.84 -38.14 28.93
N ALA A 624 39.40 -38.51 30.14
CA ALA A 624 38.92 -37.62 31.21
C ALA A 624 40.01 -36.80 31.96
N GLY A 625 39.55 -35.75 32.65
CA GLY A 625 40.25 -35.05 33.74
C GLY A 625 39.23 -34.44 34.73
N ALA A 626 39.43 -34.67 36.03
CA ALA A 626 38.67 -34.07 37.14
C ALA A 626 39.45 -32.84 37.69
N ALA A 627 38.99 -32.03 38.66
CA ALA A 627 37.91 -32.21 39.64
C ALA A 627 37.29 -30.86 40.07
N ALA A 628 36.34 -30.91 41.02
CA ALA A 628 35.70 -29.73 41.63
C ALA A 628 36.57 -29.09 42.73
N HIS A 629 36.18 -27.89 43.19
CA HIS A 629 36.02 -27.60 44.62
C HIS A 629 35.09 -26.39 44.85
N SER A 630 34.78 -26.08 46.12
CA SER A 630 33.51 -25.47 46.55
C SER A 630 33.66 -24.22 47.45
N ALA A 631 32.55 -23.49 47.56
CA ALA A 631 32.36 -22.19 48.21
C ALA A 631 32.83 -21.99 49.68
N GLY A 632 33.13 -20.72 49.98
CA GLY A 632 33.04 -20.00 51.28
C GLY A 632 33.15 -18.50 50.97
N ALA A 633 32.25 -17.59 51.36
CA ALA A 633 31.71 -17.24 52.69
C ALA A 633 32.77 -16.60 53.63
N ALA A 634 32.56 -15.45 54.30
CA ALA A 634 31.52 -14.41 54.22
C ALA A 634 32.00 -13.11 54.95
N HIS A 635 31.12 -12.11 55.13
CA HIS A 635 31.28 -10.85 55.91
C HIS A 635 32.16 -9.74 55.28
N ALA A 636 32.03 -8.44 55.65
CA ALA A 636 30.90 -7.62 56.15
C ALA A 636 31.30 -6.12 56.16
N GLY A 637 30.34 -5.20 56.30
CA GLY A 637 30.56 -3.74 56.40
C GLY A 637 30.38 -3.03 55.05
N ALA A 638 29.38 -2.19 54.74
CA ALA A 638 28.38 -1.39 55.47
C ALA A 638 28.69 0.11 55.59
N SER A 639 27.80 0.91 54.97
CA SER A 639 27.42 2.29 55.28
C SER A 639 28.26 3.47 54.76
N ALA A 640 27.53 4.40 54.11
CA ALA A 640 27.65 5.86 54.17
C ALA A 640 28.93 6.58 53.64
N ALA A 641 28.88 7.85 53.24
CA ALA A 641 27.80 8.69 52.66
C ALA A 641 28.41 10.04 52.23
N THR A 642 27.80 10.75 51.27
CA THR A 642 28.06 12.18 50.89
C THR A 642 29.49 12.54 50.44
N GLY A 643 29.73 13.55 49.60
CA GLY A 643 28.85 14.55 48.95
C GLY A 643 29.69 15.80 48.58
N ALA A 644 29.13 16.73 47.79
CA ALA A 644 29.80 17.92 47.22
C ALA A 644 30.93 17.59 46.20
N ALA A 645 30.91 18.06 44.94
CA ALA A 645 30.96 19.44 44.40
C ALA A 645 32.37 20.08 44.46
N GLY A 646 32.87 20.75 43.42
CA GLY A 646 32.31 20.99 42.07
C GLY A 646 33.03 22.14 41.33
N THR A 647 32.44 22.63 40.23
CA THR A 647 32.71 23.93 39.53
C THR A 647 34.07 24.14 38.81
N GLY A 648 34.07 25.01 37.77
CA GLY A 648 35.25 25.52 37.05
C GLY A 648 35.67 24.68 35.82
N ALA A 649 35.36 24.98 34.54
CA ALA A 649 35.03 26.18 33.75
C ALA A 649 36.23 26.89 33.05
N ALA A 650 36.15 26.99 31.72
CA ALA A 650 37.06 27.68 30.77
C ALA A 650 38.53 27.18 30.70
N GLY A 651 39.28 27.37 29.59
CA GLY A 651 38.94 27.89 28.27
C GLY A 651 40.20 28.15 27.41
N ALA A 652 40.05 28.32 26.08
CA ALA A 652 41.12 28.47 25.07
C ALA A 652 42.08 27.25 24.92
N GLY A 653 42.83 27.08 23.82
CA GLY A 653 42.83 27.77 22.53
C GLY A 653 44.06 27.43 21.66
N ALA A 654 44.04 27.89 20.39
CA ALA A 654 45.14 27.91 19.41
C ALA A 654 45.69 26.57 18.80
N ALA A 655 45.40 26.41 17.51
CA ALA A 655 46.32 26.11 16.38
C ALA A 655 47.41 25.02 16.43
N GLY A 656 47.51 24.23 15.34
CA GLY A 656 48.81 24.08 14.64
C GLY A 656 49.24 22.70 14.11
N ALA A 657 49.00 22.44 12.80
CA ALA A 657 49.75 21.53 11.90
C ALA A 657 49.86 20.02 12.22
N GLY A 658 50.34 19.21 11.25
CA GLY A 658 50.97 17.91 11.55
C GLY A 658 50.48 16.63 10.84
N ALA A 659 50.46 16.61 9.50
CA ALA A 659 50.55 15.46 8.58
C ALA A 659 50.40 13.97 9.05
N ALA A 660 49.63 13.22 8.23
CA ALA A 660 49.82 11.81 7.82
C ALA A 660 49.56 10.63 8.80
N GLY A 661 48.71 9.70 8.35
CA GLY A 661 48.91 8.26 8.61
C GLY A 661 47.68 7.40 8.95
N ALA A 662 47.36 6.46 8.05
CA ALA A 662 46.74 5.15 8.29
C ALA A 662 45.36 5.02 9.04
N GLY A 663 44.37 4.55 8.28
CA GLY A 663 43.68 3.28 8.59
C GLY A 663 42.40 3.31 9.46
N ALA A 664 41.42 2.47 9.07
CA ALA A 664 40.12 2.24 9.72
C ALA A 664 39.17 3.46 9.78
N SER A 665 37.84 3.32 9.75
CA SER A 665 36.98 2.18 9.39
C SER A 665 35.68 2.70 8.78
N MET A 666 35.02 1.95 7.89
CA MET A 666 33.71 2.36 7.35
C MET A 666 32.60 2.01 8.34
N ALA A 667 31.82 3.00 8.78
CA ALA A 667 30.60 2.79 9.56
C ALA A 667 29.56 3.89 9.30
N GLY A 668 28.38 3.47 8.82
CA GLY A 668 27.05 4.05 9.04
C GLY A 668 26.80 5.56 8.89
N ALA A 669 26.21 5.96 7.75
CA ALA A 669 25.15 7.00 7.67
C ALA A 669 24.42 6.98 6.31
N SER A 670 23.65 5.93 6.00
CA SER A 670 22.86 5.88 4.75
C SER A 670 21.55 6.66 4.88
N VAL A 671 21.55 7.93 4.48
CA VAL A 671 20.34 8.78 4.45
C VAL A 671 19.71 8.74 3.05
N VAL A 672 18.89 7.71 2.81
CA VAL A 672 18.14 7.55 1.56
C VAL A 672 16.89 8.44 1.59
N LEU A 673 16.97 9.62 0.99
CA LEU A 673 15.82 10.53 0.87
C LEU A 673 14.91 10.11 -0.30
N LYS A 674 13.68 9.67 0.00
CA LYS A 674 12.66 9.38 -1.03
C LYS A 674 12.08 10.68 -1.60
N VAL A 675 12.32 10.97 -2.89
CA VAL A 675 11.52 11.92 -3.68
C VAL A 675 11.29 11.35 -5.09
N VAL A 676 10.13 10.72 -5.30
CA VAL A 676 9.67 10.26 -6.63
C VAL A 676 8.25 10.74 -6.88
N ALA A 677 8.13 11.90 -7.53
CA ALA A 677 6.99 12.35 -8.33
C ALA A 677 7.32 13.73 -8.93
N VAL A 678 7.39 13.83 -10.27
CA VAL A 678 7.32 15.03 -11.17
C VAL A 678 8.23 14.86 -12.40
N ILE A 679 9.44 14.32 -12.25
CA ILE A 679 10.47 14.28 -13.31
C ILE A 679 10.23 13.16 -14.37
N VAL A 680 8.99 12.98 -14.82
CA VAL A 680 8.63 12.07 -15.93
C VAL A 680 8.33 12.86 -17.21
N ALA A 681 7.72 14.05 -17.11
CA ALA A 681 7.22 14.79 -18.27
C ALA A 681 8.29 15.51 -19.12
N VAL A 682 9.45 15.88 -18.55
CA VAL A 682 10.37 16.86 -19.18
C VAL A 682 11.59 16.22 -19.85
N VAL A 683 12.16 15.16 -19.29
CA VAL A 683 13.44 14.59 -19.78
C VAL A 683 13.27 13.81 -21.09
N VAL A 684 12.20 13.02 -21.21
CA VAL A 684 11.97 12.12 -22.36
C VAL A 684 11.71 12.89 -23.66
N GLY A 685 11.06 14.07 -23.58
CA GLY A 685 10.69 14.88 -24.74
C GLY A 685 11.86 15.43 -25.56
N ARG A 686 13.04 15.66 -24.95
CA ARG A 686 14.19 16.25 -25.66
C ARG A 686 15.00 15.26 -26.49
N VAL A 687 14.95 13.96 -26.18
CA VAL A 687 15.79 12.93 -26.85
C VAL A 687 15.28 12.55 -28.26
N VAL A 688 14.01 12.84 -28.58
CA VAL A 688 13.41 12.49 -29.88
C VAL A 688 13.44 13.66 -30.88
N ILE A 689 13.52 14.91 -30.41
CA ILE A 689 13.50 16.10 -31.29
C ILE A 689 14.89 16.38 -31.89
N SER A 690 15.98 16.09 -31.17
CA SER A 690 17.36 16.41 -31.63
C SER A 690 17.79 15.67 -32.91
N GLN A 691 17.26 14.46 -33.15
CA GLN A 691 17.62 13.67 -34.34
C GLN A 691 16.86 14.06 -35.61
N ALA A 692 15.81 14.90 -35.52
CA ALA A 692 15.00 15.31 -36.67
C ALA A 692 15.50 16.58 -37.38
N VAL A 693 16.45 17.32 -36.78
CA VAL A 693 16.89 18.66 -37.25
C VAL A 693 18.21 18.61 -38.03
N HIS A 694 19.00 17.54 -37.89
CA HIS A 694 20.37 17.47 -38.44
C HIS A 694 20.49 17.21 -39.95
N SER A 695 19.38 17.12 -40.69
CA SER A 695 19.36 16.79 -42.13
C SER A 695 19.06 17.98 -43.07
N PHE A 696 18.88 19.20 -42.56
CA PHE A 696 18.56 20.40 -43.37
C PHE A 696 19.24 21.67 -42.87
N ALA A 697 20.57 21.79 -43.01
CA ALA A 697 21.30 23.03 -42.68
C ALA A 697 22.59 23.30 -43.50
N GLU A 698 22.87 22.59 -44.60
CA GLU A 698 24.08 22.80 -45.39
C GLU A 698 23.87 23.83 -46.53
N SER A 699 23.74 25.12 -46.19
CA SER A 699 24.15 26.26 -47.03
C SER A 699 23.77 27.64 -46.47
N ARG A 700 24.73 28.31 -45.82
CA ARG A 700 25.20 29.69 -46.13
C ARG A 700 26.11 30.24 -45.04
N SER A 701 27.27 30.76 -45.44
CA SER A 701 28.07 31.68 -44.64
C SER A 701 27.47 33.10 -44.71
N GLY A 702 27.57 33.87 -43.61
CA GLY A 702 27.06 35.24 -43.56
C GLY A 702 27.01 35.78 -42.13
N SER A 703 28.00 36.58 -41.77
CA SER A 703 28.15 37.19 -40.44
C SER A 703 27.19 38.36 -40.19
N SER A 704 26.60 38.42 -39.00
CA SER A 704 26.66 39.63 -38.16
C SER A 704 26.14 39.33 -36.74
N SER A 705 26.80 39.89 -35.73
CA SER A 705 26.45 39.70 -34.32
C SER A 705 25.48 40.78 -33.81
N SER A 706 24.37 40.35 -33.21
CA SER A 706 23.56 41.17 -32.30
C SER A 706 23.36 40.41 -31.00
N SER A 707 23.81 40.98 -29.88
CA SER A 707 23.89 40.30 -28.59
C SER A 707 22.57 40.28 -27.83
N SER A 708 21.90 39.13 -27.80
CA SER A 708 21.14 38.71 -26.61
C SER A 708 22.06 37.84 -25.76
N SER A 709 22.54 38.37 -24.63
CA SER A 709 23.28 37.56 -23.66
C SER A 709 22.34 36.51 -23.07
N SER A 710 22.58 35.24 -23.38
CA SER A 710 22.01 34.15 -22.60
C SER A 710 22.56 34.22 -21.18
N ASP A 711 21.70 34.36 -20.17
CA ASP A 711 22.12 34.40 -18.76
C ASP A 711 22.60 33.02 -18.28
N THR A 712 23.85 32.68 -18.62
CA THR A 712 24.55 31.44 -18.27
C THR A 712 25.04 31.42 -16.81
N GLY A 713 24.29 32.06 -15.91
CA GLY A 713 24.61 32.16 -14.48
C GLY A 713 23.33 32.02 -13.64
N LEU A 714 23.41 32.36 -12.36
CA LEU A 714 22.28 32.17 -11.44
C LEU A 714 21.17 33.24 -11.56
N ALA A 715 21.40 34.32 -12.31
CA ALA A 715 20.53 35.50 -12.37
C ALA A 715 19.04 35.21 -12.68
N GLY A 716 18.18 36.14 -12.27
CA GLY A 716 16.75 36.11 -12.58
C GLY A 716 15.93 35.28 -11.58
N ARG A 717 14.77 34.83 -12.05
CA ARG A 717 13.69 34.32 -11.19
C ARG A 717 13.47 32.82 -11.38
N TRP A 718 13.25 32.12 -10.27
CA TRP A 718 13.22 30.66 -10.21
C TRP A 718 12.10 30.17 -9.28
N THR A 719 11.40 29.11 -9.67
CA THR A 719 10.46 28.39 -8.79
C THR A 719 11.15 27.18 -8.17
N GLY A 720 11.06 27.03 -6.85
CA GLY A 720 11.54 25.87 -6.10
C GLY A 720 10.56 24.70 -6.11
N SER A 721 11.08 23.49 -5.90
CA SER A 721 10.28 22.27 -5.72
C SER A 721 9.48 22.23 -4.41
N ASP A 722 9.70 23.21 -3.52
CA ASP A 722 8.91 23.52 -2.33
C ASP A 722 7.74 24.48 -2.63
N GLY A 723 7.67 25.04 -3.84
CA GLY A 723 6.67 26.01 -4.27
C GLY A 723 7.03 27.48 -4.00
N ALA A 724 8.21 27.77 -3.44
CA ALA A 724 8.67 29.14 -3.24
C ALA A 724 9.25 29.75 -4.52
N THR A 725 9.13 31.07 -4.69
CA THR A 725 9.84 31.81 -5.74
C THR A 725 11.10 32.43 -5.16
N TYR A 726 12.21 32.27 -5.86
CA TYR A 726 13.51 32.85 -5.55
C TYR A 726 13.94 33.79 -6.67
N GLU A 727 14.48 34.94 -6.32
CA GLU A 727 15.03 35.92 -7.24
C GLU A 727 16.50 36.15 -6.91
N PHE A 728 17.37 36.20 -7.92
CA PHE A 728 18.81 36.35 -7.78
C PHE A 728 19.31 37.50 -8.67
N ASP A 729 19.76 38.59 -8.05
CA ASP A 729 20.40 39.71 -8.74
C ASP A 729 21.91 39.44 -8.88
N ALA A 730 22.48 39.68 -10.07
CA ALA A 730 23.93 39.67 -10.23
C ALA A 730 24.55 40.89 -9.52
N SER A 731 25.51 40.66 -8.62
CA SER A 731 26.10 41.70 -7.77
C SER A 731 27.55 41.38 -7.42
N GLY A 732 28.47 42.34 -7.57
CA GLY A 732 29.83 42.27 -7.02
C GLY A 732 30.78 41.17 -7.54
N GLY A 733 30.32 40.29 -8.45
CA GLY A 733 31.02 39.06 -8.85
C GLY A 733 30.37 37.76 -8.32
N GLY A 734 29.27 37.88 -7.57
CA GLY A 734 28.37 36.80 -7.18
C GLY A 734 26.91 37.14 -7.49
N TYR A 735 25.99 36.57 -6.71
CA TYR A 735 24.55 36.78 -6.83
C TYR A 735 23.92 37.03 -5.46
N VAL A 736 23.06 38.04 -5.32
CA VAL A 736 22.31 38.31 -4.09
C VAL A 736 20.87 37.86 -4.29
N SER A 737 20.40 36.98 -3.40
CA SER A 737 18.97 36.68 -3.28
C SER A 737 18.37 37.46 -2.13
N ARG A 738 17.20 38.08 -2.37
CA ARG A 738 16.42 38.76 -1.34
C ARG A 738 15.16 37.95 -1.05
N GLY A 739 14.82 37.82 0.23
CA GLY A 739 13.58 37.17 0.65
C GLY A 739 13.27 37.46 2.10
N ARG A 740 12.33 36.71 2.68
CA ARG A 740 12.21 36.59 4.13
C ARG A 740 12.80 35.27 4.59
N ASP A 741 13.46 35.29 5.75
CA ASP A 741 13.90 34.07 6.43
C ASP A 741 12.71 33.35 7.13
N ALA A 742 13.01 32.23 7.78
CA ALA A 742 12.02 31.46 8.56
C ALA A 742 11.46 32.22 9.78
N CYS A 743 12.01 33.40 10.08
CA CYS A 743 11.64 34.29 11.18
C CYS A 743 10.90 35.55 10.67
N GLY A 744 10.58 35.59 9.37
CA GLY A 744 9.86 36.70 8.74
C GLY A 744 10.68 37.99 8.57
N GLN A 745 11.99 37.97 8.86
CA GLN A 745 12.86 39.14 8.68
C GLN A 745 13.34 39.20 7.24
N GLU A 746 13.51 40.41 6.70
CA GLU A 746 14.09 40.59 5.36
C GLU A 746 15.57 40.20 5.38
N SER A 747 15.93 39.25 4.52
CA SER A 747 17.25 38.63 4.45
C SER A 747 17.80 38.73 3.04
N ASN A 748 19.00 39.30 2.93
CA ASN A 748 19.79 39.33 1.72
C ASN A 748 20.91 38.28 1.87
N THR A 749 20.85 37.20 1.09
CA THR A 749 21.91 36.17 1.07
C THR A 749 22.77 36.35 -0.18
N GLU A 750 24.08 36.60 0.02
CA GLU A 750 25.05 36.71 -1.06
C GLU A 750 25.72 35.35 -1.34
N TYR A 751 25.58 34.89 -2.59
CA TYR A 751 26.11 33.65 -3.12
C TYR A 751 27.35 33.94 -3.98
N THR A 752 28.49 33.38 -3.61
CA THR A 752 29.75 33.51 -4.36
C THR A 752 30.13 32.16 -4.97
N GLY A 753 30.78 32.16 -6.15
CA GLY A 753 31.09 30.93 -6.86
C GLY A 753 31.71 31.14 -8.23
N ILE A 754 32.10 30.05 -8.89
CA ILE A 754 32.79 30.04 -10.18
C ILE A 754 32.22 28.92 -11.04
N GLY A 755 31.93 29.22 -12.31
CA GLY A 755 31.27 28.28 -13.22
C GLY A 755 29.84 27.97 -12.74
N ASP A 756 29.49 26.68 -12.73
CA ASP A 756 28.14 26.20 -12.45
C ASP A 756 27.81 26.00 -10.95
N THR A 757 28.64 26.46 -10.01
CA THR A 757 28.38 26.26 -8.56
C THR A 757 28.67 27.50 -7.73
N TYR A 758 27.70 27.83 -6.86
CA TYR A 758 27.68 29.00 -5.99
C TYR A 758 27.32 28.59 -4.57
N SER A 759 27.87 29.28 -3.57
CA SER A 759 27.65 28.99 -2.15
C SER A 759 27.48 30.26 -1.32
N ALA A 760 26.63 30.17 -0.31
CA ALA A 760 26.46 31.18 0.74
C ALA A 760 26.41 30.51 2.11
N GLU A 761 26.92 31.17 3.14
CA GLU A 761 26.73 30.76 4.53
C GLU A 761 25.63 31.60 5.19
N ARG A 762 24.84 30.98 6.07
CA ARG A 762 23.79 31.67 6.81
C ARG A 762 23.65 31.15 8.25
N PRO A 763 23.31 32.02 9.22
CA PRO A 763 22.92 31.61 10.56
C PRO A 763 21.59 30.85 10.53
N ILE A 764 21.38 29.98 11.52
CA ILE A 764 20.14 29.22 11.73
C ILE A 764 19.69 29.43 13.18
N TYR A 765 18.46 29.90 13.35
CA TYR A 765 17.87 30.32 14.63
C TYR A 765 16.78 29.34 15.10
N ASP A 766 16.48 29.35 16.40
CA ASP A 766 15.32 28.65 16.94
C ASP A 766 14.01 29.34 16.54
N THR A 767 13.15 28.60 15.83
CA THR A 767 11.79 29.02 15.47
C THR A 767 10.72 28.45 16.42
N THR A 768 11.06 27.52 17.31
CA THR A 768 10.08 26.84 18.18
C THR A 768 9.61 27.71 19.35
N SER A 769 10.48 28.57 19.87
CA SER A 769 10.17 29.63 20.84
C SER A 769 9.38 30.81 20.25
N GLY A 770 9.36 30.96 18.92
CA GLY A 770 8.70 32.06 18.22
C GLY A 770 9.39 33.43 18.35
N SER A 771 10.52 33.53 19.06
CA SER A 771 11.29 34.78 19.19
C SER A 771 12.39 34.94 18.14
N CYS A 772 12.91 33.83 17.59
CA CYS A 772 14.06 33.81 16.67
C CYS A 772 15.34 34.51 17.18
N THR A 773 15.48 34.64 18.50
CA THR A 773 16.64 35.27 19.15
C THR A 773 17.86 34.35 19.25
N ASP A 774 17.63 33.04 19.24
CA ASP A 774 18.60 32.06 19.74
C ASP A 774 19.29 31.35 18.56
N LEU A 775 20.59 31.61 18.39
CA LEU A 775 21.39 31.04 17.29
C LEU A 775 21.74 29.57 17.58
N LEU A 776 21.16 28.66 16.80
CA LEU A 776 21.38 27.21 16.92
C LEU A 776 22.59 26.71 16.12
N GLY A 777 22.96 27.39 15.03
CA GLY A 777 24.07 26.95 14.17
C GLY A 777 24.36 27.85 12.97
N GLU A 778 25.29 27.39 12.14
CA GLU A 778 25.64 27.93 10.82
C GLU A 778 25.41 26.84 9.76
N ALA A 779 24.86 27.22 8.61
CA ALA A 779 24.63 26.32 7.48
C ALA A 779 25.14 26.93 6.18
N THR A 780 25.84 26.13 5.37
CA THR A 780 26.20 26.49 4.00
C THR A 780 25.09 26.01 3.06
N THR A 781 24.62 26.92 2.21
CA THR A 781 23.69 26.64 1.10
C THR A 781 24.46 26.69 -0.22
N THR A 782 24.62 25.56 -0.88
CA THR A 782 25.28 25.44 -2.19
C THR A 782 24.24 25.23 -3.28
N ILE A 783 24.33 26.02 -4.34
CA ILE A 783 23.48 25.96 -5.53
C ILE A 783 24.34 25.59 -6.73
N THR A 784 24.05 24.45 -7.34
CA THR A 784 24.74 23.95 -8.55
C THR A 784 23.77 23.95 -9.73
N LEU A 785 24.09 24.69 -10.79
CA LEU A 785 23.39 24.62 -12.07
C LEU A 785 23.56 23.21 -12.66
N THR A 786 22.45 22.57 -13.01
CA THR A 786 22.42 21.26 -13.70
C THR A 786 22.00 21.39 -15.17
N GLY A 787 21.63 22.61 -15.58
CA GLY A 787 21.40 23.07 -16.94
C GLY A 787 20.97 24.54 -16.90
N GLY A 788 20.98 25.25 -18.03
CA GLY A 788 20.71 26.70 -18.06
C GLY A 788 19.33 27.16 -17.55
N ASP A 789 18.39 26.23 -17.34
CA ASP A 789 17.06 26.49 -16.75
C ASP A 789 16.83 25.70 -15.44
N SER A 790 17.84 25.07 -14.84
CA SER A 790 17.67 24.14 -13.70
C SER A 790 18.87 24.12 -12.74
N ALA A 791 18.61 24.12 -11.43
CA ALA A 791 19.64 24.02 -10.40
C ALA A 791 19.24 23.07 -9.27
N LYS A 792 20.25 22.47 -8.63
CA LYS A 792 20.13 21.74 -7.36
C LYS A 792 20.61 22.65 -6.23
N VAL A 793 19.77 22.84 -5.21
CA VAL A 793 20.14 23.50 -3.95
C VAL A 793 20.40 22.43 -2.89
N THR A 794 21.49 22.56 -2.13
CA THR A 794 21.84 21.68 -1.01
C THR A 794 22.23 22.55 0.18
N THR A 795 21.49 22.44 1.28
CA THR A 795 21.75 23.19 2.52
C THR A 795 22.17 22.23 3.63
N THR A 796 23.35 22.45 4.21
CA THR A 796 23.96 21.55 5.20
C THR A 796 24.40 22.34 6.42
N MET A 797 24.09 21.85 7.63
CA MET A 797 24.70 22.35 8.87
C MET A 797 26.22 22.19 8.80
N THR A 798 26.97 23.30 8.82
CA THR A 798 28.42 23.26 8.99
C THR A 798 28.83 23.31 10.45
N LYS A 799 27.96 23.82 11.33
CA LYS A 799 28.26 24.01 12.75
C LYS A 799 26.99 24.07 13.59
N THR A 800 26.98 23.39 14.73
CA THR A 800 25.89 23.42 15.72
C THR A 800 26.41 23.94 17.06
N TYR A 801 25.65 24.85 17.68
CA TYR A 801 25.98 25.44 18.98
C TYR A 801 25.31 24.73 20.16
N GLN A 802 24.35 23.84 19.89
CA GLN A 802 23.66 23.02 20.89
C GLN A 802 23.57 21.56 20.42
N GLN A 803 23.50 20.61 21.35
CA GLN A 803 23.30 19.19 21.04
C GLN A 803 21.82 18.88 20.77
N GLY A 804 21.53 17.95 19.86
CA GLY A 804 20.17 17.51 19.53
C GLY A 804 19.40 18.40 18.54
N VAL A 805 19.99 19.49 18.06
CA VAL A 805 19.39 20.39 17.05
C VAL A 805 19.10 19.64 15.75
N GLN A 806 17.87 19.76 15.25
CA GLN A 806 17.46 19.34 13.90
C GLN A 806 17.20 20.56 13.03
N CYS A 807 17.95 20.70 11.93
CA CYS A 807 17.80 21.81 10.99
C CYS A 807 16.71 21.50 9.96
N PHE A 808 15.48 21.97 10.20
CA PHE A 808 14.33 21.75 9.30
C PHE A 808 14.48 22.42 7.91
N SER A 809 15.34 23.42 7.77
CA SER A 809 15.69 24.08 6.50
C SER A 809 16.93 23.49 5.81
N CYS A 810 17.51 22.41 6.36
CA CYS A 810 18.63 21.69 5.76
C CYS A 810 18.13 20.48 4.97
N GLY A 811 18.77 20.20 3.83
CA GLY A 811 18.31 19.17 2.89
C GLY A 811 18.72 19.47 1.45
N THR A 812 17.97 18.93 0.49
CA THR A 812 18.15 19.17 -0.94
C THR A 812 16.81 19.49 -1.57
N PHE A 813 16.77 20.53 -2.40
CA PHE A 813 15.63 20.88 -3.25
C PHE A 813 16.11 21.35 -4.63
N TYR A 814 15.19 21.54 -5.56
CA TYR A 814 15.52 21.90 -6.95
C TYR A 814 14.86 23.21 -7.34
N LEU A 815 15.56 24.03 -8.12
CA LEU A 815 15.06 25.27 -8.72
C LEU A 815 14.88 25.06 -10.22
N THR A 816 13.78 25.56 -10.77
CA THR A 816 13.53 25.69 -12.22
C THR A 816 13.42 27.16 -12.56
N ARG A 817 14.13 27.64 -13.59
CA ARG A 817 14.09 29.04 -14.01
C ARG A 817 12.72 29.36 -14.63
N GLU A 818 12.11 30.45 -14.20
CA GLU A 818 10.93 31.02 -14.85
C GLU A 818 11.38 31.75 -16.14
N ARG A 819 10.63 31.56 -17.23
CA ARG A 819 10.98 31.99 -18.60
C ARG A 819 9.98 33.01 -19.14
#